data_AF-A0A1M6T8K4-F1
#
_entry.id   AF-A0A1M6T8K4-F1
#
_cell.length_a   1.000
_cell.length_b   1.000
_cell.length_c   1.000
_cell.angle_alpha   90.00
_cell.angle_beta   90.00
_cell.angle_gamma   90.00
#
_symmetry.space_group_name_H-M   'P 1'
#
loop_
_entity.id
_entity.type
_entity.pdbx_description
1 polymer ?
#
loop_
_entity_poly.entity_id
_entity_poly.type
_entity_poly.pdbx_seq_one_letter_code
_entity_poly.pdbx_strand_id
1 'polypeptide(L)'
;MRFNTFGIAASSLLMAAASAFALPKATALVEPMGMGYNIGNTMEVPENPTAWGNPLPTAGYIKAIKAAGFNTVRIPCAWYSHSDALAKDIAANGGTADNGAYTHVGKDATFTNPTIDAAWLKQVKDVVDMVIAEGMYVVLNSHWDEGWLEDRVYEGTANPRSGSGDIANSSATVKARQAAFWAQIASYFKDYDEHLLFAGANEPGVNDPWGSSGQWAFDNSRMQILKGYYDAFITSVRSAGGNNDTRTLIVQAPRTEMDNAPMLSTSWPTDPAGEGYMMAEVHYYPYQYSLMTADEDWGKQYYYYTGLSSTNDKEHNMGWNVYSKSIDNSALGTPNQIAKAFGELKTMFCDKGIPVIIGELGAIKRTGQITDAANLKLHLQGRALFYGEVAKNAKANGIVPYVWDTGAEDDGNMTIITRQKGTYSILDPDVLNALQKAYGMEGNNKSNLDSLVNENEVPETADGKGVLVTYTSKTADSSETGTLRINLSGANKDLSKYVGLEIRMKGEVATAGPCTNAAKDCGEYGWTSMDLFMMTGSSWDWFDASVLEQADQQLDATTFQTFKIMWTDFRTEPTGLSSANAIGLNLYGTQVSGTITIDYIKGIKADGSTEIIDDFDKKPSTEGTASGKIVAVSGSGSSAIKAVAAKATGLRLNVAQGSVTAMFNANRATRGTAMLMNSMGQVIAQKNFNAHVGANEVQLSTSARGAAVLIVKMGSQKSVQQVRLR
;
A
#
# COMPACT_ATOMS: atom_id res chain seq x y z
N MET A 1 24.23 -84.96 -4.54
CA MET A 1 23.43 -84.25 -3.51
C MET A 1 24.32 -83.15 -2.94
N ARG A 2 23.90 -81.87 -3.01
CA ARG A 2 24.37 -80.74 -2.18
C ARG A 2 25.85 -80.28 -2.41
N PHE A 3 26.25 -79.02 -2.47
CA PHE A 3 25.65 -77.69 -2.25
C PHE A 3 26.41 -76.65 -3.08
N ASN A 4 25.70 -75.72 -3.71
CA ASN A 4 26.25 -74.46 -4.21
C ASN A 4 26.64 -73.58 -3.01
N THR A 5 27.86 -73.03 -3.02
CA THR A 5 28.26 -71.93 -2.13
C THR A 5 28.47 -70.68 -2.98
N PHE A 6 27.54 -69.73 -2.87
CA PHE A 6 27.67 -68.37 -3.37
C PHE A 6 28.68 -67.62 -2.48
N GLY A 7 29.76 -67.13 -3.08
CA GLY A 7 30.66 -66.17 -2.45
C GLY A 7 30.06 -64.76 -2.52
N ILE A 8 29.78 -64.16 -1.36
CA ILE A 8 29.40 -62.76 -1.23
C ILE A 8 30.68 -61.93 -1.30
N ALA A 9 30.90 -61.24 -2.41
CA ALA A 9 31.91 -60.19 -2.52
C ALA A 9 31.34 -58.91 -1.87
N ALA A 10 31.76 -58.62 -0.64
CA ALA A 10 31.50 -57.36 0.02
C ALA A 10 32.29 -56.25 -0.70
N SER A 11 31.61 -55.50 -1.57
CA SER A 11 32.13 -54.26 -2.14
C SER A 11 32.15 -53.21 -1.03
N SER A 12 33.35 -52.89 -0.55
CA SER A 12 33.58 -51.77 0.36
C SER A 12 33.42 -50.48 -0.45
N LEU A 13 32.23 -49.88 -0.42
CA LEU A 13 32.08 -48.47 -0.79
C LEU A 13 32.89 -47.65 0.23
N LEU A 14 34.06 -47.15 -0.19
CA LEU A 14 34.63 -45.98 0.46
C LEU A 14 33.65 -44.81 0.23
N MET A 15 32.83 -44.51 1.24
CA MET A 15 32.31 -43.15 1.39
C MET A 15 33.51 -42.26 1.67
N ALA A 16 34.01 -41.57 0.64
CA ALA A 16 34.83 -40.39 0.85
C ALA A 16 33.94 -39.38 1.57
N ALA A 17 34.15 -39.22 2.88
CA ALA A 17 33.67 -38.05 3.59
C ALA A 17 34.33 -36.84 2.92
N ALA A 18 33.60 -36.14 2.05
CA ALA A 18 34.01 -34.83 1.59
C ALA A 18 34.12 -33.97 2.85
N SER A 19 35.34 -33.64 3.27
CA SER A 19 35.56 -32.60 4.25
C SER A 19 34.90 -31.34 3.70
N ALA A 20 33.81 -30.89 4.31
CA ALA A 20 33.17 -29.65 3.92
C ALA A 20 34.21 -28.53 4.03
N PHE A 21 34.62 -27.97 2.89
CA PHE A 21 35.44 -26.78 2.88
C PHE A 21 34.60 -25.64 3.46
N ALA A 22 35.20 -24.84 4.35
CA ALA A 22 34.55 -23.64 4.86
C ALA A 22 34.17 -22.73 3.67
N LEU A 23 32.94 -22.21 3.69
CA LEU A 23 32.52 -21.17 2.75
C LEU A 23 33.36 -19.90 2.95
N PRO A 24 33.42 -18.99 1.96
CA PRO A 24 34.15 -17.74 2.10
C PRO A 24 33.66 -16.90 3.28
N LYS A 25 34.58 -16.11 3.86
CA LYS A 25 34.24 -15.10 4.87
C LYS A 25 33.35 -14.02 4.26
N ALA A 26 32.48 -13.44 5.07
CA ALA A 26 31.53 -12.40 4.67
C ALA A 26 32.20 -11.22 3.94
N THR A 27 33.41 -10.82 4.36
CA THR A 27 34.18 -9.74 3.72
C THR A 27 34.55 -10.03 2.27
N ALA A 28 34.73 -11.31 1.90
CA ALA A 28 35.00 -11.72 0.53
C ALA A 28 33.75 -11.66 -0.37
N LEU A 29 32.55 -11.57 0.22
CA LEU A 29 31.29 -11.54 -0.53
C LEU A 29 30.87 -10.12 -0.93
N VAL A 30 31.35 -9.08 -0.23
CA VAL A 30 30.89 -7.69 -0.41
C VAL A 30 31.03 -7.19 -1.84
N GLU A 31 32.22 -7.34 -2.44
CA GLU A 31 32.45 -6.89 -3.82
C GLU A 31 31.65 -7.70 -4.85
N PRO A 32 31.65 -9.06 -4.80
CA PRO A 32 30.80 -9.88 -5.68
C PRO A 32 29.29 -9.60 -5.56
N MET A 33 28.78 -9.34 -4.35
CA MET A 33 27.37 -9.03 -4.10
C MET A 33 26.91 -7.75 -4.79
N GLY A 34 27.80 -6.76 -4.94
CA GLY A 34 27.54 -5.56 -5.75
C GLY A 34 26.34 -4.74 -5.29
N MET A 35 25.41 -4.45 -6.22
CA MET A 35 24.13 -3.80 -5.89
C MET A 35 23.06 -4.85 -5.63
N GLY A 36 22.26 -4.62 -4.59
CA GLY A 36 21.17 -5.48 -4.19
C GLY A 36 19.80 -5.02 -4.64
N TYR A 37 18.90 -5.99 -4.78
CA TYR A 37 17.51 -5.79 -5.20
C TYR A 37 16.58 -6.58 -4.27
N ASN A 38 15.57 -5.96 -3.68
CA ASN A 38 14.51 -6.67 -2.96
C ASN A 38 13.42 -7.11 -3.94
N ILE A 39 13.00 -8.37 -3.85
CA ILE A 39 11.70 -8.79 -4.39
C ILE A 39 10.64 -8.49 -3.30
N GLY A 40 10.35 -7.20 -3.09
CA GLY A 40 9.39 -6.77 -2.06
C GLY A 40 7.95 -7.09 -2.44
N ASN A 41 7.03 -6.96 -1.50
CA ASN A 41 5.60 -7.21 -1.60
C ASN A 41 5.22 -8.50 -2.35
N THR A 42 5.95 -9.59 -2.12
CA THR A 42 5.81 -10.87 -2.81
C THR A 42 5.86 -12.07 -1.85
N MET A 43 7.04 -12.53 -1.41
CA MET A 43 7.14 -13.78 -0.63
C MET A 43 6.95 -13.57 0.88
N GLU A 44 6.96 -12.32 1.34
CA GLU A 44 6.64 -11.89 2.70
C GLU A 44 5.17 -11.62 2.94
N VAL A 45 4.37 -11.57 1.87
CA VAL A 45 2.94 -11.30 2.00
C VAL A 45 2.32 -12.46 2.79
N PRO A 46 1.74 -12.19 3.96
CA PRO A 46 1.19 -13.26 4.80
C PRO A 46 0.17 -14.10 4.04
N GLU A 47 0.27 -15.41 4.20
CA GLU A 47 -0.61 -16.46 3.64
C GLU A 47 -0.66 -16.57 2.10
N ASN A 48 -0.84 -15.46 1.37
CA ASN A 48 -0.95 -15.44 -0.09
C ASN A 48 0.09 -14.49 -0.70
N PRO A 49 1.15 -15.04 -1.34
CA PRO A 49 2.25 -14.25 -1.91
C PRO A 49 1.85 -13.31 -3.07
N THR A 50 0.59 -13.37 -3.53
CA THR A 50 0.06 -12.52 -4.61
C THR A 50 -0.95 -11.48 -4.12
N ALA A 51 -1.30 -11.47 -2.82
CA ALA A 51 -2.37 -10.62 -2.30
C ALA A 51 -2.04 -9.11 -2.35
N TRP A 52 -0.77 -8.73 -2.36
CA TRP A 52 -0.34 -7.34 -2.55
C TRP A 52 -0.12 -6.96 -4.03
N GLY A 53 -0.71 -7.72 -4.96
CA GLY A 53 -0.83 -7.35 -6.39
C GLY A 53 0.33 -7.77 -7.28
N ASN A 54 1.37 -8.40 -6.73
CA ASN A 54 2.50 -8.91 -7.52
C ASN A 54 2.29 -10.39 -7.92
N PRO A 55 2.68 -10.80 -9.14
CA PRO A 55 2.79 -12.21 -9.46
C PRO A 55 4.02 -12.81 -8.79
N LEU A 56 4.04 -14.14 -8.69
CA LEU A 56 5.24 -14.86 -8.26
C LEU A 56 6.43 -14.58 -9.19
N PRO A 57 7.66 -14.57 -8.67
CA PRO A 57 8.85 -14.39 -9.49
C PRO A 57 8.95 -15.45 -10.59
N THR A 58 9.45 -15.06 -11.75
CA THR A 58 9.70 -15.97 -12.88
C THR A 58 11.17 -15.88 -13.28
N ALA A 59 11.68 -16.89 -13.99
CA ALA A 59 13.04 -16.86 -14.50
C ALA A 59 13.29 -15.65 -15.44
N GLY A 60 12.27 -15.22 -16.19
CA GLY A 60 12.37 -14.01 -17.03
C GLY A 60 12.54 -12.73 -16.21
N TYR A 61 11.83 -12.63 -15.07
CA TYR A 61 11.98 -11.51 -14.15
C TYR A 61 13.37 -11.50 -13.50
N ILE A 62 13.85 -12.65 -13.02
CA ILE A 62 15.18 -12.75 -12.41
C ILE A 62 16.29 -12.40 -13.41
N LYS A 63 16.15 -12.84 -14.68
CA LYS A 63 17.06 -12.42 -15.76
C LYS A 63 17.06 -10.92 -15.98
N ALA A 64 15.90 -10.26 -15.90
CA ALA A 64 15.82 -8.81 -16.02
C ALA A 64 16.53 -8.09 -14.86
N ILE A 65 16.40 -8.59 -13.62
CA ILE A 65 17.14 -8.10 -12.46
C ILE A 65 18.66 -8.22 -12.71
N LYS A 66 19.13 -9.39 -13.15
CA LYS A 66 20.56 -9.59 -13.46
C LYS A 66 21.03 -8.67 -14.60
N ALA A 67 20.24 -8.55 -15.67
CA ALA A 67 20.56 -7.70 -16.81
C ALA A 67 20.60 -6.20 -16.45
N ALA A 68 19.83 -5.79 -15.44
CA ALA A 68 19.90 -4.43 -14.88
C ALA A 68 21.19 -4.17 -14.08
N GLY A 69 22.01 -5.19 -13.81
CA GLY A 69 23.30 -5.07 -13.12
C GLY A 69 23.24 -5.31 -11.62
N PHE A 70 22.12 -5.83 -11.11
CA PHE A 70 22.07 -6.32 -9.73
C PHE A 70 22.76 -7.68 -9.63
N ASN A 71 23.49 -7.90 -8.54
CA ASN A 71 24.27 -9.13 -8.31
C ASN A 71 23.82 -9.90 -7.07
N THR A 72 22.94 -9.30 -6.26
CA THR A 72 22.36 -9.93 -5.09
C THR A 72 20.88 -9.60 -4.99
N VAL A 73 20.08 -10.57 -4.55
CA VAL A 73 18.64 -10.43 -4.38
C VAL A 73 18.29 -10.73 -2.92
N ARG A 74 17.62 -9.78 -2.26
CA ARG A 74 16.98 -10.04 -0.97
C ARG A 74 15.56 -10.53 -1.23
N ILE A 75 15.20 -11.65 -0.60
CA ILE A 75 13.86 -12.23 -0.65
C ILE A 75 13.26 -12.06 0.74
N PRO A 76 12.50 -10.97 0.97
CA PRO A 76 11.54 -10.87 2.06
C PRO A 76 10.65 -12.12 2.07
N CYS A 77 10.61 -12.87 3.17
CA CYS A 77 9.89 -14.15 3.20
C CYS A 77 9.09 -14.32 4.50
N ALA A 78 7.83 -14.75 4.35
CA ALA A 78 6.95 -15.19 5.43
C ALA A 78 7.14 -16.68 5.70
N TRP A 79 7.01 -17.10 6.95
CA TRP A 79 7.16 -18.48 7.42
C TRP A 79 6.09 -18.87 8.44
N TYR A 80 5.77 -17.97 9.37
CA TYR A 80 4.74 -18.13 10.39
C TYR A 80 3.36 -18.32 9.77
N SER A 81 2.95 -17.42 8.87
CA SER A 81 1.67 -17.52 8.16
C SER A 81 1.58 -18.74 7.23
N HIS A 82 2.71 -19.34 6.88
CA HIS A 82 2.83 -20.58 6.10
C HIS A 82 3.20 -21.80 6.97
N SER A 83 2.77 -21.81 8.22
CA SER A 83 3.01 -22.91 9.16
C SER A 83 1.75 -23.27 9.94
N ASP A 84 1.80 -24.40 10.63
CA ASP A 84 0.74 -24.78 11.56
C ASP A 84 0.63 -23.85 12.80
N ALA A 85 1.56 -22.89 12.97
CA ALA A 85 1.51 -21.90 14.04
C ALA A 85 0.31 -20.97 13.90
N LEU A 86 0.05 -20.45 12.70
CA LEU A 86 -1.03 -19.49 12.45
C LEU A 86 -2.38 -20.08 12.85
N ALA A 87 -2.71 -21.26 12.32
CA ALA A 87 -3.97 -21.94 12.60
C ALA A 87 -4.13 -22.28 14.10
N LYS A 88 -3.04 -22.66 14.78
CA LYS A 88 -3.05 -22.97 16.21
C LYS A 88 -3.24 -21.72 17.07
N ASP A 89 -2.56 -20.62 16.72
CA ASP A 89 -2.68 -19.35 17.44
C ASP A 89 -4.11 -18.77 17.26
N ILE A 90 -4.70 -18.88 16.06
CA ILE A 90 -6.11 -18.53 15.80
C ILE A 90 -7.06 -19.39 16.65
N ALA A 91 -6.86 -20.71 16.67
CA ALA A 91 -7.74 -21.62 17.42
C ALA A 91 -7.70 -21.38 18.94
N ALA A 92 -6.55 -20.99 19.48
CA ALA A 92 -6.38 -20.73 20.90
C ALA A 92 -6.99 -19.39 21.34
N ASN A 93 -7.00 -18.37 20.47
CA ASN A 93 -7.23 -16.98 20.88
C ASN A 93 -8.40 -16.26 20.17
N GLY A 94 -9.02 -16.92 19.18
CA GLY A 94 -9.99 -16.29 18.30
C GLY A 94 -9.34 -15.41 17.23
N GLY A 95 -10.09 -15.15 16.16
CA GLY A 95 -9.62 -14.47 14.94
C GLY A 95 -10.17 -15.17 13.70
N THR A 96 -10.00 -14.54 12.54
CA THR A 96 -10.35 -15.11 11.23
C THR A 96 -9.14 -14.98 10.33
N ALA A 97 -8.77 -16.01 9.57
CA ALA A 97 -7.76 -15.95 8.51
C ALA A 97 -8.30 -15.16 7.30
N ASP A 98 -8.61 -13.88 7.50
CA ASP A 98 -9.12 -12.99 6.47
C ASP A 98 -8.16 -11.82 6.23
N ASN A 99 -7.55 -11.84 5.03
CA ASN A 99 -6.66 -10.82 4.48
C ASN A 99 -7.30 -9.42 4.34
N GLY A 100 -8.63 -9.31 4.44
CA GLY A 100 -9.36 -8.05 4.23
C GLY A 100 -9.36 -7.10 5.43
N ALA A 101 -9.13 -7.61 6.64
CA ALA A 101 -9.03 -6.81 7.86
C ALA A 101 -8.03 -7.50 8.79
N TYR A 102 -6.81 -6.97 8.90
CA TYR A 102 -5.74 -7.46 9.79
C TYR A 102 -6.27 -7.70 11.21
N THR A 103 -6.76 -8.90 11.46
CA THR A 103 -7.26 -9.40 12.74
C THR A 103 -6.59 -10.73 13.03
N HIS A 104 -5.27 -10.78 12.85
CA HIS A 104 -4.41 -11.86 13.35
C HIS A 104 -3.56 -11.27 14.46
N VAL A 105 -4.21 -10.74 15.49
CA VAL A 105 -3.48 -10.33 16.68
C VAL A 105 -3.04 -11.63 17.35
N GLY A 106 -1.74 -11.94 17.26
CA GLY A 106 -1.07 -13.08 17.90
C GLY A 106 -1.27 -13.09 19.42
N LYS A 107 -2.46 -13.44 19.87
CA LYS A 107 -2.87 -13.25 21.27
C LYS A 107 -2.40 -14.35 22.22
N ASP A 108 -1.65 -15.34 21.74
CA ASP A 108 -0.80 -16.14 22.60
C ASP A 108 0.40 -16.76 21.87
N ALA A 109 1.60 -16.47 22.40
CA ALA A 109 2.86 -17.04 21.98
C ALA A 109 3.21 -18.20 22.93
N THR A 110 2.43 -19.27 22.96
CA THR A 110 2.77 -20.48 23.73
C THR A 110 3.24 -21.63 22.85
N PHE A 111 2.88 -21.63 21.56
CA PHE A 111 3.30 -22.67 20.63
C PHE A 111 4.73 -22.43 20.11
N THR A 112 5.66 -23.31 20.49
CA THR A 112 7.11 -23.13 20.29
C THR A 112 7.72 -23.99 19.19
N ASN A 113 7.01 -25.00 18.67
CA ASN A 113 7.56 -25.96 17.71
C ASN A 113 6.69 -26.10 16.45
N PRO A 114 6.60 -25.05 15.63
CA PRO A 114 5.81 -25.06 14.41
C PRO A 114 6.41 -25.91 13.29
N THR A 115 5.55 -26.37 12.38
CA THR A 115 5.94 -27.04 11.14
C THR A 115 5.60 -26.15 9.95
N ILE A 116 6.59 -25.79 9.15
CA ILE A 116 6.40 -25.02 7.91
C ILE A 116 5.79 -25.94 6.85
N ASP A 117 4.84 -25.41 6.07
CA ASP A 117 4.29 -26.14 4.92
C ASP A 117 5.39 -26.53 3.93
N ALA A 118 5.47 -27.83 3.61
CA ALA A 118 6.44 -28.37 2.66
C ALA A 118 6.26 -27.79 1.24
N ALA A 119 5.02 -27.48 0.83
CA ALA A 119 4.75 -26.82 -0.44
C ALA A 119 5.32 -25.40 -0.47
N TRP A 120 5.22 -24.69 0.66
CA TRP A 120 5.79 -23.36 0.79
C TRP A 120 7.32 -23.37 0.76
N LEU A 121 7.97 -24.27 1.51
CA LEU A 121 9.44 -24.45 1.44
C LEU A 121 9.90 -24.71 0.01
N LYS A 122 9.16 -25.54 -0.75
CA LYS A 122 9.46 -25.80 -2.16
C LYS A 122 9.28 -24.53 -3.01
N GLN A 123 8.22 -23.76 -2.80
CA GLN A 123 7.97 -22.55 -3.57
C GLN A 123 9.04 -21.47 -3.35
N VAL A 124 9.46 -21.28 -2.09
CA VAL A 124 10.61 -20.41 -1.77
C VAL A 124 11.88 -20.93 -2.43
N LYS A 125 12.11 -22.25 -2.38
CA LYS A 125 13.25 -22.90 -3.05
C LYS A 125 13.27 -22.64 -4.55
N ASP A 126 12.13 -22.73 -5.23
CA ASP A 126 12.04 -22.48 -6.67
C ASP A 126 12.50 -21.03 -6.98
N VAL A 127 12.22 -20.05 -6.12
CA VAL A 127 12.69 -18.67 -6.28
C VAL A 127 14.18 -18.52 -6.00
N VAL A 128 14.68 -19.13 -4.93
CA VAL A 128 16.12 -19.18 -4.61
C VAL A 128 16.91 -19.81 -5.77
N ASP A 129 16.42 -20.93 -6.32
CA ASP A 129 17.03 -21.61 -7.46
C ASP A 129 17.09 -20.70 -8.69
N MET A 130 16.02 -19.95 -9.00
CA MET A 130 16.02 -19.02 -10.13
C MET A 130 17.08 -17.93 -9.98
N VAL A 131 17.26 -17.37 -8.78
CA VAL A 131 18.27 -16.34 -8.51
C VAL A 131 19.69 -16.90 -8.65
N ILE A 132 19.96 -18.04 -8.02
CA ILE A 132 21.29 -18.66 -8.04
C ILE A 132 21.63 -19.18 -9.45
N ALA A 133 20.65 -19.64 -10.23
CA ALA A 133 20.85 -20.05 -11.61
C ALA A 133 21.37 -18.91 -12.51
N GLU A 134 21.10 -17.65 -12.16
CA GLU A 134 21.65 -16.45 -12.83
C GLU A 134 22.97 -15.96 -12.21
N GLY A 135 23.57 -16.75 -11.31
CA GLY A 135 24.83 -16.45 -10.63
C GLY A 135 24.75 -15.26 -9.69
N MET A 136 23.58 -15.01 -9.10
CA MET A 136 23.37 -13.95 -8.11
C MET A 136 23.36 -14.53 -6.70
N TYR A 137 23.73 -13.70 -5.73
CA TYR A 137 23.55 -14.00 -4.32
C TYR A 137 22.07 -13.84 -3.91
N VAL A 138 21.69 -14.55 -2.85
CA VAL A 138 20.38 -14.51 -2.22
C VAL A 138 20.55 -14.18 -0.75
N VAL A 139 19.85 -13.16 -0.25
CA VAL A 139 19.60 -12.96 1.17
C VAL A 139 18.17 -13.39 1.47
N LEU A 140 17.98 -14.54 2.11
CA LEU A 140 16.66 -15.03 2.52
C LEU A 140 16.44 -14.71 4.00
N ASN A 141 15.37 -13.99 4.33
CA ASN A 141 15.07 -13.57 5.70
C ASN A 141 13.86 -14.29 6.33
N SER A 142 13.56 -13.92 7.57
CA SER A 142 12.21 -14.00 8.13
C SER A 142 11.68 -12.57 8.27
N HIS A 143 10.68 -12.22 7.48
CA HIS A 143 10.15 -10.86 7.40
C HIS A 143 9.12 -10.54 8.50
N TRP A 144 8.43 -9.39 8.42
CA TRP A 144 7.41 -8.96 9.41
C TRP A 144 6.41 -10.08 9.75
N ASP A 145 5.77 -10.66 8.73
CA ASP A 145 4.99 -11.92 8.79
C ASP A 145 3.99 -11.97 9.97
N GLU A 146 3.09 -10.99 10.02
CA GLU A 146 2.11 -10.78 11.13
C GLU A 146 2.74 -10.36 12.47
N GLY A 147 4.00 -9.89 12.46
CA GLY A 147 4.65 -9.31 13.63
C GLY A 147 5.01 -10.32 14.72
N TRP A 148 4.98 -11.63 14.42
CA TRP A 148 5.17 -12.70 15.42
C TRP A 148 6.49 -12.59 16.21
N LEU A 149 7.53 -12.03 15.58
CA LEU A 149 8.81 -11.67 16.19
C LEU A 149 9.03 -10.15 16.16
N GLU A 150 8.78 -9.52 15.01
CA GLU A 150 9.11 -8.11 14.78
C GLU A 150 8.45 -7.17 15.79
N ASP A 151 7.19 -7.44 16.14
CA ASP A 151 6.42 -6.66 17.11
C ASP A 151 6.60 -7.20 18.53
N ARG A 152 7.47 -8.19 18.77
CA ARG A 152 7.54 -8.98 20.03
C ARG A 152 8.88 -8.94 20.74
N VAL A 153 9.61 -7.84 20.59
CA VAL A 153 10.88 -7.63 21.30
C VAL A 153 10.66 -7.02 22.69
N TYR A 154 9.93 -7.72 23.56
CA TYR A 154 9.66 -7.32 24.94
C TYR A 154 9.26 -8.54 25.81
N GLU A 155 9.09 -8.36 27.11
CA GLU A 155 8.59 -9.41 28.01
C GLU A 155 7.32 -8.91 28.73
N GLY A 156 6.35 -9.81 28.96
CA GLY A 156 5.11 -9.46 29.65
C GLY A 156 4.04 -8.91 28.71
N THR A 157 3.18 -8.02 29.20
CA THR A 157 2.05 -7.47 28.43
C THR A 157 2.34 -6.04 28.02
N ALA A 158 2.24 -5.75 26.72
CA ALA A 158 2.39 -4.41 26.14
C ALA A 158 1.51 -4.26 24.91
N ASN A 159 1.34 -3.03 24.41
CA ASN A 159 0.66 -2.74 23.15
C ASN A 159 1.70 -2.37 22.07
N PRO A 160 2.38 -3.36 21.46
CA PRO A 160 3.55 -3.12 20.62
C PRO A 160 3.21 -2.51 19.25
N ARG A 161 1.93 -2.41 18.87
CA ARG A 161 1.49 -1.84 17.60
C ARG A 161 0.36 -0.87 17.84
N SER A 162 0.51 0.38 17.38
CA SER A 162 -0.51 1.42 17.56
C SER A 162 -1.91 0.90 17.18
N GLY A 163 -2.86 0.99 18.12
CA GLY A 163 -4.23 0.55 17.92
C GLY A 163 -4.52 -0.96 18.09
N SER A 164 -3.54 -1.81 18.43
CA SER A 164 -3.74 -3.27 18.52
C SER A 164 -4.13 -3.80 19.90
N GLY A 165 -4.22 -2.92 20.90
CA GLY A 165 -4.54 -3.27 22.29
C GLY A 165 -3.39 -4.01 22.99
N ASP A 166 -3.57 -4.32 24.28
CA ASP A 166 -2.55 -5.02 25.06
C ASP A 166 -2.39 -6.48 24.60
N ILE A 167 -1.14 -6.91 24.41
CA ILE A 167 -0.78 -8.26 24.01
C ILE A 167 0.29 -8.83 24.93
N ALA A 168 -0.02 -10.00 25.49
CA ALA A 168 0.92 -10.79 26.29
C ALA A 168 2.01 -11.38 25.40
N ASN A 169 3.25 -11.36 25.89
CA ASN A 169 4.43 -11.89 25.22
C ASN A 169 5.34 -12.62 26.20
N SER A 170 5.90 -13.73 25.73
CA SER A 170 7.00 -14.46 26.37
C SER A 170 8.17 -14.43 25.40
N SER A 171 9.22 -13.70 25.74
CA SER A 171 10.43 -13.67 24.91
C SER A 171 11.06 -15.06 24.79
N ALA A 172 10.92 -15.91 25.80
CA ALA A 172 11.37 -17.30 25.75
C ALA A 172 10.64 -18.11 24.67
N THR A 173 9.34 -17.90 24.49
CA THR A 173 8.59 -18.58 23.43
C THR A 173 8.99 -18.08 22.05
N VAL A 174 9.03 -16.76 21.84
CA VAL A 174 9.44 -16.18 20.56
C VAL A 174 10.83 -16.68 20.16
N LYS A 175 11.75 -16.75 21.12
CA LYS A 175 13.09 -17.34 20.93
C LYS A 175 13.03 -18.82 20.52
N ALA A 176 12.18 -19.63 21.15
CA ALA A 176 12.05 -21.05 20.81
C ALA A 176 11.42 -21.24 19.41
N ARG A 177 10.44 -20.40 19.05
CA ARG A 177 9.80 -20.39 17.73
C ARG A 177 10.80 -19.98 16.63
N GLN A 178 11.62 -18.96 16.88
CA GLN A 178 12.75 -18.58 16.04
C GLN A 178 13.71 -19.75 15.81
N ALA A 179 14.07 -20.47 16.89
CA ALA A 179 14.92 -21.66 16.76
C ALA A 179 14.29 -22.75 15.88
N ALA A 180 12.99 -23.01 16.05
CA ALA A 180 12.26 -24.06 15.34
C ALA A 180 12.07 -23.75 13.84
N PHE A 181 11.75 -22.50 13.47
CA PHE A 181 11.69 -22.09 12.06
C PHE A 181 13.05 -22.20 11.39
N TRP A 182 14.09 -21.62 11.99
CA TRP A 182 15.42 -21.64 11.40
C TRP A 182 16.06 -23.03 11.33
N ALA A 183 15.71 -23.95 12.24
CA ALA A 183 16.15 -25.34 12.13
C ALA A 183 15.59 -26.02 10.86
N GLN A 184 14.31 -25.76 10.52
CA GLN A 184 13.67 -26.29 9.31
C GLN A 184 14.23 -25.63 8.05
N ILE A 185 14.30 -24.30 8.03
CA ILE A 185 14.81 -23.52 6.89
C ILE A 185 16.27 -23.92 6.62
N ALA A 186 17.16 -23.85 7.62
CA ALA A 186 18.57 -24.17 7.44
C ALA A 186 18.77 -25.62 6.97
N SER A 187 18.02 -26.58 7.53
CA SER A 187 18.11 -27.99 7.11
C SER A 187 17.66 -28.20 5.67
N TYR A 188 16.61 -27.51 5.23
CA TYR A 188 16.07 -27.63 3.88
C TYR A 188 17.01 -27.03 2.82
N PHE A 189 17.70 -25.94 3.18
CA PHE A 189 18.61 -25.18 2.30
C PHE A 189 20.10 -25.48 2.59
N LYS A 190 20.43 -26.57 3.30
CA LYS A 190 21.78 -26.83 3.80
C LYS A 190 22.85 -27.02 2.72
N ASP A 191 22.45 -27.49 1.53
CA ASP A 191 23.39 -27.89 0.47
C ASP A 191 23.76 -26.75 -0.49
N TYR A 192 23.13 -25.57 -0.38
CA TYR A 192 23.51 -24.40 -1.17
C TYR A 192 24.89 -23.88 -0.76
N ASP A 193 25.65 -23.36 -1.71
CA ASP A 193 26.96 -22.75 -1.48
C ASP A 193 26.84 -21.33 -0.89
N GLU A 194 27.89 -20.52 -0.98
CA GLU A 194 27.93 -19.16 -0.46
C GLU A 194 27.00 -18.16 -1.15
N HIS A 195 26.38 -18.52 -2.27
CA HIS A 195 25.40 -17.66 -2.91
C HIS A 195 24.15 -17.49 -2.04
N LEU A 196 23.84 -18.42 -1.13
CA LEU A 196 22.73 -18.28 -0.20
C LEU A 196 23.19 -17.80 1.18
N LEU A 197 22.68 -16.66 1.61
CA LEU A 197 22.84 -16.06 2.94
C LEU A 197 21.49 -16.05 3.67
N PHE A 198 21.55 -16.05 5.00
CA PHE A 198 20.35 -15.96 5.84
C PHE A 198 20.35 -14.71 6.70
N ALA A 199 19.23 -13.97 6.72
CA ALA A 199 19.00 -12.85 7.61
C ALA A 199 17.96 -13.22 8.68
N GLY A 200 18.34 -13.17 9.96
CA GLY A 200 17.54 -13.76 11.04
C GLY A 200 16.16 -13.11 11.26
N ALA A 201 16.00 -11.83 10.92
CA ALA A 201 14.79 -11.05 11.07
C ALA A 201 14.72 -9.94 9.99
N ASN A 202 13.79 -9.00 10.16
CA ASN A 202 13.60 -7.83 9.30
C ASN A 202 13.79 -6.51 10.04
N GLU A 203 12.76 -5.94 10.68
CA GLU A 203 12.82 -4.62 11.35
C GLU A 203 12.40 -4.72 12.83
N PRO A 204 13.10 -5.51 13.67
CA PRO A 204 12.66 -5.84 15.03
C PRO A 204 12.38 -4.59 15.89
N GLY A 205 11.11 -4.37 16.24
CA GLY A 205 10.61 -3.26 17.05
C GLY A 205 10.20 -2.01 16.27
N VAL A 206 10.13 -2.03 14.92
CA VAL A 206 9.82 -0.83 14.12
C VAL A 206 8.39 -0.32 14.34
N ASN A 207 7.44 -1.23 14.60
CA ASN A 207 6.02 -0.89 14.77
C ASN A 207 5.65 -0.45 16.18
N ASP A 208 6.64 -0.31 17.07
CA ASP A 208 6.46 0.13 18.45
C ASP A 208 5.55 1.38 18.55
N PRO A 209 4.68 1.46 19.57
CA PRO A 209 3.68 2.50 19.67
C PRO A 209 4.32 3.87 19.90
N TRP A 210 3.65 4.91 19.39
CA TRP A 210 3.96 6.30 19.69
C TRP A 210 3.17 6.78 20.90
N GLY A 211 3.87 7.31 21.90
CA GLY A 211 3.30 7.94 23.09
C GLY A 211 3.61 9.44 23.16
N SER A 212 3.24 10.07 24.28
CA SER A 212 3.48 11.51 24.51
C SER A 212 4.96 11.91 24.53
N SER A 213 5.86 10.95 24.74
CA SER A 213 7.32 11.15 24.77
C SER A 213 8.03 10.61 23.51
N GLY A 214 7.28 10.38 22.43
CA GLY A 214 7.79 9.77 21.19
C GLY A 214 7.50 8.27 21.11
N GLN A 215 8.13 7.59 20.15
CA GLN A 215 8.04 6.14 20.01
C GLN A 215 8.60 5.45 21.27
N TRP A 216 7.99 4.35 21.69
CA TRP A 216 8.44 3.55 22.84
C TRP A 216 9.95 3.29 22.74
N ALA A 217 10.74 3.61 23.77
CA ALA A 217 12.18 3.47 23.68
C ALA A 217 12.63 2.01 23.43
N PHE A 218 13.62 1.83 22.56
CA PHE A 218 14.33 0.57 22.43
C PHE A 218 15.54 0.60 23.36
N ASP A 219 15.42 -0.01 24.54
CA ASP A 219 16.44 0.05 25.58
C ASP A 219 17.37 -1.19 25.58
N ASN A 220 18.34 -1.19 26.49
CA ASN A 220 19.27 -2.31 26.62
C ASN A 220 18.58 -3.63 27.00
N SER A 221 17.48 -3.60 27.76
CA SER A 221 16.73 -4.82 28.12
C SER A 221 16.15 -5.48 26.88
N ARG A 222 15.52 -4.68 26.01
CA ARG A 222 14.98 -5.13 24.72
C ARG A 222 16.08 -5.59 23.77
N MET A 223 17.25 -4.94 23.78
CA MET A 223 18.41 -5.41 23.02
C MET A 223 18.89 -6.79 23.47
N GLN A 224 18.88 -7.10 24.77
CA GLN A 224 19.24 -8.43 25.25
C GLN A 224 18.21 -9.49 24.82
N ILE A 225 16.92 -9.15 24.77
CA ILE A 225 15.87 -10.01 24.20
C ILE A 225 16.16 -10.28 22.72
N LEU A 226 16.40 -9.22 21.93
CA LEU A 226 16.70 -9.34 20.50
C LEU A 226 17.96 -10.17 20.23
N LYS A 227 19.03 -9.92 21.00
CA LYS A 227 20.25 -10.75 20.95
C LYS A 227 19.92 -12.22 21.25
N GLY A 228 19.03 -12.48 22.20
CA GLY A 228 18.54 -13.83 22.49
C GLY A 228 17.87 -14.50 21.29
N TYR A 229 17.16 -13.75 20.44
CA TYR A 229 16.58 -14.25 19.19
C TYR A 229 17.66 -14.54 18.15
N TYR A 230 18.68 -13.69 18.04
CA TYR A 230 19.82 -13.93 17.18
C TYR A 230 20.64 -15.15 17.60
N ASP A 231 20.86 -15.34 18.90
CA ASP A 231 21.56 -16.53 19.41
C ASP A 231 20.79 -17.82 19.04
N ALA A 232 19.45 -17.79 19.06
CA ALA A 232 18.60 -18.91 18.63
C ALA A 232 18.69 -19.15 17.11
N PHE A 233 18.60 -18.10 16.29
CA PHE A 233 18.79 -18.16 14.84
C PHE A 233 20.15 -18.76 14.47
N ILE A 234 21.24 -18.18 14.99
CA ILE A 234 22.62 -18.59 14.69
C ILE A 234 22.82 -20.05 15.10
N THR A 235 22.45 -20.40 16.33
CA THR A 235 22.62 -21.77 16.84
C THR A 235 21.85 -22.79 16.02
N SER A 236 20.59 -22.49 15.65
CA SER A 236 19.78 -23.39 14.81
C SER A 236 20.39 -23.58 13.43
N VAL A 237 20.88 -22.52 12.78
CA VAL A 237 21.52 -22.64 11.47
C VAL A 237 22.79 -23.47 11.56
N ARG A 238 23.69 -23.17 12.51
CA ARG A 238 24.93 -23.94 12.69
C ARG A 238 24.65 -25.41 13.00
N SER A 239 23.63 -25.70 13.82
CA SER A 239 23.27 -27.07 14.20
C SER A 239 22.73 -27.91 13.03
N ALA A 240 22.27 -27.28 11.94
CA ALA A 240 21.80 -27.99 10.75
C ALA A 240 22.95 -28.64 9.93
N GLY A 241 24.21 -28.23 10.18
CA GLY A 241 25.40 -28.81 9.57
C GLY A 241 25.55 -28.53 8.06
N GLY A 242 26.57 -29.12 7.45
CA GLY A 242 26.85 -28.96 6.01
C GLY A 242 27.40 -27.56 5.71
N ASN A 243 26.99 -26.93 4.60
CA ASN A 243 27.46 -25.58 4.28
C ASN A 243 26.98 -24.54 5.31
N ASN A 244 25.96 -24.85 6.12
CA ASN A 244 25.52 -24.00 7.22
C ASN A 244 26.56 -23.87 8.35
N ASP A 245 27.56 -24.74 8.43
CA ASP A 245 28.66 -24.63 9.40
C ASP A 245 29.40 -23.29 9.26
N THR A 246 29.42 -22.72 8.05
CA THR A 246 30.14 -21.46 7.75
C THR A 246 29.38 -20.52 6.82
N ARG A 247 28.10 -20.79 6.51
CA ARG A 247 27.23 -19.88 5.74
C ARG A 247 27.20 -18.50 6.38
N THR A 248 27.28 -17.44 5.58
CA THR A 248 27.18 -16.08 6.10
C THR A 248 25.78 -15.81 6.64
N LEU A 249 25.69 -15.34 7.89
CA LEU A 249 24.44 -14.98 8.56
C LEU A 249 24.35 -13.47 8.78
N ILE A 250 23.15 -12.92 8.79
CA ILE A 250 22.91 -11.49 8.89
C ILE A 250 21.99 -11.20 10.07
N VAL A 251 22.38 -10.25 10.92
CA VAL A 251 21.61 -9.81 12.10
C VAL A 251 21.32 -8.32 12.04
N GLN A 252 20.13 -7.94 12.48
CA GLN A 252 19.55 -6.61 12.24
C GLN A 252 19.84 -5.69 13.42
N ALA A 253 20.07 -4.40 13.16
CA ALA A 253 20.02 -3.40 14.23
C ALA A 253 18.58 -3.28 14.76
N PRO A 254 18.36 -2.81 16.00
CA PRO A 254 17.01 -2.49 16.46
C PRO A 254 16.30 -1.56 15.49
N ARG A 255 15.10 -1.95 15.04
CA ARG A 255 14.31 -1.27 14.01
C ARG A 255 15.02 -1.08 12.68
N THR A 256 16.15 -1.75 12.48
CA THR A 256 17.11 -1.48 11.40
C THR A 256 17.51 0.01 11.28
N GLU A 257 17.37 0.78 12.36
CA GLU A 257 17.70 2.20 12.37
C GLU A 257 19.20 2.39 12.58
N MET A 258 19.82 3.24 11.76
CA MET A 258 21.24 3.57 11.88
C MET A 258 21.58 4.19 13.26
N ASP A 259 20.66 4.95 13.85
CA ASP A 259 20.83 5.55 15.17
C ASP A 259 20.87 4.51 16.31
N ASN A 260 20.25 3.34 16.11
CA ASN A 260 20.29 2.22 17.06
C ASN A 260 21.41 1.21 16.77
N ALA A 261 22.13 1.36 15.65
CA ALA A 261 23.25 0.48 15.28
C ALA A 261 24.36 0.39 16.36
N PRO A 262 24.66 1.43 17.18
CA PRO A 262 25.57 1.28 18.31
C PRO A 262 25.14 0.21 19.33
N MET A 263 23.84 -0.02 19.52
CA MET A 263 23.33 -1.06 20.44
C MET A 263 23.66 -2.46 19.93
N LEU A 264 23.53 -2.68 18.61
CA LEU A 264 23.94 -3.93 17.99
C LEU A 264 25.46 -4.11 18.04
N SER A 265 26.24 -3.06 17.71
CA SER A 265 27.71 -3.12 17.70
C SER A 265 28.28 -3.47 19.07
N THR A 266 27.67 -2.96 20.14
CA THR A 266 28.10 -3.24 21.52
C THR A 266 27.58 -4.59 22.06
N SER A 267 26.45 -5.08 21.56
CA SER A 267 25.81 -6.35 21.95
C SER A 267 25.89 -7.43 20.87
N TRP A 268 26.98 -7.44 20.09
CA TRP A 268 27.16 -8.35 18.94
C TRP A 268 27.01 -9.83 19.36
N PRO A 269 26.23 -10.65 18.62
CA PRO A 269 26.07 -12.07 18.94
C PRO A 269 27.35 -12.87 18.68
N THR A 270 27.46 -14.02 19.34
CA THR A 270 28.59 -14.94 19.15
C THR A 270 28.23 -16.01 18.13
N ASP A 271 29.11 -16.25 17.17
CA ASP A 271 28.95 -17.30 16.15
C ASP A 271 29.84 -18.51 16.48
N PRO A 272 29.26 -19.72 16.62
CA PRO A 272 30.03 -20.97 16.73
C PRO A 272 31.00 -21.22 15.56
N ALA A 273 30.75 -20.64 14.38
CA ALA A 273 31.66 -20.73 13.23
C ALA A 273 32.93 -19.87 13.38
N GLY A 274 33.01 -19.03 14.41
CA GLY A 274 34.08 -18.06 14.62
C GLY A 274 33.87 -16.75 13.84
N GLU A 275 34.86 -15.87 13.88
CA GLU A 275 34.76 -14.52 13.31
C GLU A 275 34.69 -14.52 11.78
N GLY A 276 34.00 -13.52 11.22
CA GLY A 276 33.97 -13.23 9.78
C GLY A 276 32.93 -14.02 8.96
N TYR A 277 31.98 -14.70 9.59
CA TYR A 277 30.83 -15.35 8.92
C TYR A 277 29.49 -14.64 9.20
N MET A 278 29.55 -13.38 9.64
CA MET A 278 28.34 -12.60 9.91
C MET A 278 28.42 -11.20 9.29
N MET A 279 27.25 -10.67 8.95
CA MET A 279 27.03 -9.28 8.52
C MET A 279 26.00 -8.59 9.43
N ALA A 280 26.03 -7.27 9.47
CA ALA A 280 25.01 -6.44 10.11
C ALA A 280 24.01 -5.91 9.06
N GLU A 281 22.76 -5.71 9.45
CA GLU A 281 21.71 -5.12 8.59
C GLU A 281 21.09 -3.88 9.25
N VAL A 282 20.99 -2.82 8.45
CA VAL A 282 20.21 -1.60 8.73
C VAL A 282 19.41 -1.25 7.47
N HIS A 283 18.37 -0.44 7.57
CA HIS A 283 17.58 0.08 6.44
C HIS A 283 17.74 1.60 6.36
N TYR A 284 17.39 2.18 5.21
CA TYR A 284 17.60 3.62 4.99
C TYR A 284 16.49 4.28 4.18
N TYR A 285 15.59 4.97 4.90
CA TYR A 285 14.48 5.75 4.36
C TYR A 285 14.40 7.11 5.05
N PRO A 286 15.09 8.16 4.56
CA PRO A 286 14.87 9.53 5.01
C PRO A 286 13.40 9.92 4.91
N TYR A 287 12.64 9.81 5.99
CA TYR A 287 11.17 9.67 5.96
C TYR A 287 10.47 10.76 5.13
N GLN A 288 10.79 12.04 5.37
CA GLN A 288 10.19 13.18 4.66
C GLN A 288 10.37 13.11 3.14
N TYR A 289 11.50 12.57 2.68
CA TYR A 289 11.79 12.39 1.26
C TYR A 289 11.21 11.07 0.73
N SER A 290 11.51 9.99 1.43
CA SER A 290 11.29 8.62 0.98
C SER A 290 9.85 8.15 1.08
N LEU A 291 9.13 8.47 2.15
CA LEU A 291 7.87 7.79 2.54
C LEU A 291 6.74 8.73 2.97
N MET A 292 7.03 9.94 3.45
CA MET A 292 6.02 10.86 3.98
C MET A 292 4.98 11.21 2.89
N THR A 293 3.70 11.00 3.21
CA THR A 293 2.58 11.07 2.25
C THR A 293 1.81 12.38 2.31
N ALA A 294 1.94 13.15 3.39
CA ALA A 294 1.35 14.48 3.54
C ALA A 294 2.25 15.38 4.39
N ASP A 295 2.13 16.70 4.22
CA ASP A 295 2.73 17.68 5.12
C ASP A 295 2.10 17.62 6.51
N GLU A 296 2.91 17.92 7.53
CA GLU A 296 2.48 17.99 8.92
C GLU A 296 2.96 19.29 9.57
N ASP A 297 2.40 19.63 10.74
CA ASP A 297 2.81 20.82 11.49
C ASP A 297 4.29 20.77 11.93
N TRP A 298 4.83 19.55 12.14
CA TRP A 298 6.21 19.33 12.56
C TRP A 298 7.20 19.22 11.39
N GLY A 299 6.74 19.04 10.16
CA GLY A 299 7.61 18.75 9.03
C GLY A 299 6.90 18.74 7.68
N LYS A 300 7.63 19.12 6.63
CA LYS A 300 7.16 19.08 5.25
C LYS A 300 7.65 17.83 4.55
N GLN A 301 6.90 17.38 3.54
CA GLN A 301 7.40 16.42 2.58
C GLN A 301 8.60 17.04 1.85
N TYR A 302 9.61 16.23 1.56
CA TYR A 302 10.72 16.66 0.71
C TYR A 302 10.49 16.11 -0.70
N TYR A 303 10.33 17.01 -1.67
CA TYR A 303 10.19 16.66 -3.09
C TYR A 303 11.52 16.78 -3.82
N TYR A 304 12.33 17.76 -3.45
CA TYR A 304 13.51 18.17 -4.20
C TYR A 304 14.79 17.84 -3.43
N TYR A 305 15.68 17.08 -4.06
CA TYR A 305 16.93 16.67 -3.44
C TYR A 305 17.96 17.82 -3.39
N THR A 306 18.90 17.75 -2.45
CA THR A 306 19.97 18.76 -2.31
C THR A 306 20.74 18.92 -3.63
N GLY A 307 20.86 20.17 -4.11
CA GLY A 307 21.48 20.51 -5.40
C GLY A 307 20.49 20.62 -6.57
N LEU A 308 19.25 20.14 -6.40
CA LEU A 308 18.16 20.24 -7.38
C LEU A 308 16.92 20.90 -6.76
N SER A 309 17.14 22.00 -6.06
CA SER A 309 16.11 22.69 -5.27
C SER A 309 15.13 23.48 -6.12
N SER A 310 13.86 23.48 -5.72
CA SER A 310 12.86 24.38 -6.28
C SER A 310 13.02 25.81 -5.74
N THR A 311 12.83 26.79 -6.64
CA THR A 311 12.86 28.22 -6.30
C THR A 311 11.49 28.79 -5.96
N ASN A 312 10.41 28.16 -6.44
CA ASN A 312 9.02 28.57 -6.20
C ASN A 312 8.30 27.68 -5.18
N ASP A 313 8.87 26.53 -4.83
CA ASP A 313 8.37 25.62 -3.79
C ASP A 313 9.47 25.29 -2.77
N LYS A 314 9.87 26.31 -1.99
CA LYS A 314 11.05 26.23 -1.13
C LYS A 314 10.87 25.32 0.08
N GLU A 315 9.63 25.15 0.55
CA GLU A 315 9.33 24.41 1.79
C GLU A 315 9.46 22.89 1.63
N HIS A 316 9.42 22.39 0.39
CA HIS A 316 9.61 20.98 0.08
C HIS A 316 11.02 20.65 -0.44
N ASN A 317 11.97 21.58 -0.30
CA ASN A 317 13.39 21.28 -0.51
C ASN A 317 13.93 20.43 0.64
N MET A 318 14.76 19.42 0.31
CA MET A 318 15.46 18.58 1.29
C MET A 318 16.16 19.44 2.35
N GLY A 319 15.89 19.12 3.63
CA GLY A 319 16.44 19.82 4.78
C GLY A 319 15.67 21.07 5.20
N TRP A 320 14.54 21.41 4.57
CA TRP A 320 13.69 22.50 5.04
C TRP A 320 13.22 22.26 6.47
N ASN A 321 13.47 23.25 7.33
CA ASN A 321 13.09 23.25 8.73
C ASN A 321 11.97 24.27 8.97
N VAL A 322 10.79 23.79 9.36
CA VAL A 322 9.57 24.61 9.52
C VAL A 322 9.68 25.68 10.62
N TYR A 323 10.56 25.47 11.61
CA TYR A 323 10.73 26.39 12.74
C TYR A 323 11.67 27.54 12.39
N SER A 324 12.82 27.23 11.79
CA SER A 324 13.82 28.23 11.38
C SER A 324 13.51 28.88 10.03
N LYS A 325 12.63 28.25 9.23
CA LYS A 325 12.31 28.62 7.85
C LYS A 325 13.56 28.69 6.97
N SER A 326 14.45 27.71 7.14
CA SER A 326 15.73 27.61 6.46
C SER A 326 16.11 26.16 6.17
N ILE A 327 17.11 25.95 5.30
CA ILE A 327 17.64 24.61 4.97
C ILE A 327 18.71 24.22 5.99
N ASP A 328 18.51 23.09 6.65
CA ASP A 328 19.53 22.37 7.40
C ASP A 328 20.23 21.34 6.51
N ASN A 329 21.48 21.62 6.15
CA ASN A 329 22.31 20.73 5.32
C ASN A 329 22.81 19.48 6.07
N SER A 330 22.43 19.29 7.33
CA SER A 330 22.72 18.09 8.12
C SER A 330 21.48 17.23 8.38
N ALA A 331 20.32 17.64 7.85
CA ALA A 331 19.08 16.88 7.98
C ALA A 331 19.20 15.48 7.36
N LEU A 332 18.39 14.54 7.86
CA LEU A 332 18.32 13.16 7.37
C LEU A 332 18.09 13.13 5.86
N GLY A 333 18.91 12.37 5.13
CA GLY A 333 18.85 12.24 3.67
C GLY A 333 19.69 13.26 2.89
N THR A 334 20.20 14.31 3.52
CA THR A 334 21.15 15.23 2.88
C THR A 334 22.49 14.53 2.59
N PRO A 335 23.28 14.97 1.59
CA PRO A 335 24.58 14.37 1.29
C PRO A 335 25.53 14.32 2.50
N ASN A 336 25.55 15.36 3.34
CA ASN A 336 26.40 15.38 4.54
C ASN A 336 25.96 14.31 5.56
N GLN A 337 24.65 14.14 5.75
CA GLN A 337 24.12 13.15 6.66
C GLN A 337 24.37 11.73 6.16
N ILE A 338 24.19 11.48 4.85
CA ILE A 338 24.52 10.18 4.22
C ILE A 338 26.00 9.84 4.45
N ALA A 339 26.91 10.76 4.11
CA ALA A 339 28.35 10.54 4.27
C ALA A 339 28.72 10.24 5.74
N LYS A 340 28.14 10.98 6.69
CA LYS A 340 28.35 10.77 8.13
C LYS A 340 27.86 9.38 8.56
N ALA A 341 26.59 9.05 8.30
CA ALA A 341 25.98 7.82 8.79
C ALA A 341 26.68 6.56 8.22
N PHE A 342 27.05 6.59 6.94
CA PHE A 342 27.74 5.47 6.29
C PHE A 342 29.18 5.31 6.81
N GLY A 343 29.87 6.41 7.11
CA GLY A 343 31.19 6.37 7.76
C GLY A 343 31.12 5.86 9.21
N GLU A 344 30.04 6.15 9.93
CA GLU A 344 29.79 5.63 11.29
C GLU A 344 29.54 4.11 11.25
N LEU A 345 28.72 3.62 10.31
CA LEU A 345 28.52 2.18 10.09
C LEU A 345 29.83 1.46 9.77
N LYS A 346 30.67 2.06 8.91
CA LYS A 346 32.00 1.52 8.59
C LYS A 346 32.84 1.36 9.86
N THR A 347 32.91 2.40 10.68
CA THR A 347 33.69 2.42 11.93
C THR A 347 33.17 1.40 12.94
N MET A 348 31.84 1.28 13.06
CA MET A 348 31.21 0.36 14.01
C MET A 348 31.36 -1.11 13.63
N PHE A 349 31.37 -1.44 12.33
CA PHE A 349 31.27 -2.82 11.84
C PHE A 349 32.33 -3.16 10.79
N CYS A 350 32.37 -2.48 9.64
CA CYS A 350 33.19 -2.91 8.50
C CYS A 350 34.70 -2.92 8.83
N ASP A 351 35.19 -1.94 9.59
CA ASP A 351 36.58 -1.88 10.06
C ASP A 351 36.94 -2.99 11.05
N LYS A 352 35.93 -3.66 11.62
CA LYS A 352 36.06 -4.83 12.50
C LYS A 352 35.85 -6.15 11.75
N GLY A 353 35.84 -6.13 10.41
CA GLY A 353 35.62 -7.31 9.59
C GLY A 353 34.17 -7.81 9.55
N ILE A 354 33.20 -6.96 9.92
CA ILE A 354 31.77 -7.23 9.85
C ILE A 354 31.17 -6.37 8.74
N PRO A 355 30.91 -6.92 7.54
CA PRO A 355 30.24 -6.17 6.50
C PRO A 355 28.84 -5.73 6.93
N VAL A 356 28.35 -4.66 6.31
CA VAL A 356 26.99 -4.15 6.54
C VAL A 356 26.22 -4.25 5.23
N ILE A 357 24.94 -4.63 5.31
CA ILE A 357 23.99 -4.42 4.24
C ILE A 357 23.04 -3.27 4.61
N ILE A 358 22.75 -2.39 3.65
CA ILE A 358 21.52 -1.58 3.71
C ILE A 358 20.43 -2.48 3.12
N GLY A 359 19.74 -3.24 3.99
CA GLY A 359 18.79 -4.29 3.58
C GLY A 359 17.63 -3.75 2.76
N GLU A 360 17.27 -2.47 2.98
CA GLU A 360 16.24 -1.78 2.23
C GLU A 360 16.55 -0.28 2.09
N LEU A 361 16.27 0.24 0.89
CA LEU A 361 16.48 1.63 0.49
C LEU A 361 15.44 1.99 -0.57
N GLY A 362 14.79 3.13 -0.42
CA GLY A 362 14.10 3.71 -1.56
C GLY A 362 13.47 5.07 -1.33
N ALA A 363 12.90 5.62 -2.39
CA ALA A 363 12.14 6.86 -2.37
C ALA A 363 10.99 6.81 -3.38
N ILE A 364 9.78 7.08 -2.93
CA ILE A 364 8.58 7.02 -3.77
C ILE A 364 8.60 8.06 -4.89
N LYS A 365 8.02 7.71 -6.04
CA LYS A 365 7.68 8.66 -7.11
C LYS A 365 6.46 9.49 -6.68
N ARG A 366 6.46 10.79 -7.01
CA ARG A 366 5.38 11.75 -6.66
C ARG A 366 4.79 12.41 -7.90
N THR A 367 4.64 11.63 -8.97
CA THR A 367 4.12 12.05 -10.28
C THR A 367 2.68 12.57 -10.22
N GLY A 368 1.86 12.10 -9.28
CA GLY A 368 0.49 12.57 -9.09
C GLY A 368 0.36 13.72 -8.08
N GLN A 369 1.42 14.08 -7.37
CA GLN A 369 1.41 15.13 -6.35
C GLN A 369 2.05 16.44 -6.84
N ILE A 370 3.06 16.35 -7.70
CA ILE A 370 3.80 17.49 -8.24
C ILE A 370 3.33 17.75 -9.68
N THR A 371 2.52 18.80 -9.86
CA THR A 371 1.84 19.09 -11.14
C THR A 371 2.57 20.10 -12.02
N ASP A 372 3.48 20.88 -11.43
CA ASP A 372 4.37 21.78 -12.17
C ASP A 372 5.47 20.97 -12.87
N ALA A 373 5.59 21.12 -14.20
CA ALA A 373 6.50 20.33 -15.01
C ALA A 373 7.98 20.50 -14.62
N ALA A 374 8.40 21.72 -14.26
CA ALA A 374 9.77 22.00 -13.89
C ALA A 374 10.12 21.36 -12.53
N ASN A 375 9.24 21.50 -11.54
CA ASN A 375 9.36 20.89 -10.23
C ASN A 375 9.27 19.36 -10.30
N LEU A 376 8.38 18.79 -11.12
CA LEU A 376 8.30 17.35 -11.31
C LEU A 376 9.60 16.81 -11.91
N LYS A 377 10.17 17.50 -12.89
CA LYS A 377 11.48 17.16 -13.44
C LYS A 377 12.58 17.20 -12.38
N LEU A 378 12.63 18.24 -11.54
CA LEU A 378 13.56 18.34 -10.41
C LEU A 378 13.39 17.18 -9.42
N HIS A 379 12.16 16.82 -9.08
CA HIS A 379 11.87 15.70 -8.20
C HIS A 379 12.40 14.38 -8.76
N LEU A 380 12.09 14.05 -10.01
CA LEU A 380 12.52 12.80 -10.64
C LEU A 380 14.05 12.74 -10.80
N GLN A 381 14.70 13.84 -11.18
CA GLN A 381 16.17 13.93 -11.21
C GLN A 381 16.78 13.81 -9.82
N GLY A 382 16.15 14.43 -8.82
CA GLY A 382 16.55 14.36 -7.42
C GLY A 382 16.50 12.94 -6.87
N ARG A 383 15.47 12.16 -7.26
CA ARG A 383 15.37 10.74 -6.88
C ARG A 383 16.56 9.96 -7.42
N ALA A 384 16.86 10.08 -8.71
CA ALA A 384 18.03 9.42 -9.29
C ALA A 384 19.33 9.82 -8.58
N LEU A 385 19.51 11.12 -8.27
CA LEU A 385 20.68 11.62 -7.55
C LEU A 385 20.79 11.02 -6.13
N PHE A 386 19.68 10.92 -5.40
CA PHE A 386 19.63 10.30 -4.07
C PHE A 386 20.10 8.84 -4.10
N TYR A 387 19.54 8.01 -5.00
CA TYR A 387 19.96 6.61 -5.13
C TYR A 387 21.44 6.48 -5.51
N GLY A 388 21.92 7.33 -6.42
CA GLY A 388 23.34 7.37 -6.80
C GLY A 388 24.26 7.76 -5.64
N GLU A 389 23.88 8.75 -4.84
CA GLU A 389 24.65 9.21 -3.67
C GLU A 389 24.71 8.12 -2.59
N VAL A 390 23.58 7.47 -2.28
CA VAL A 390 23.54 6.33 -1.34
C VAL A 390 24.41 5.18 -1.86
N ALA A 391 24.26 4.78 -3.11
CA ALA A 391 25.04 3.68 -3.70
C ALA A 391 26.55 3.96 -3.69
N LYS A 392 26.96 5.20 -3.99
CA LYS A 392 28.35 5.65 -3.95
C LYS A 392 28.92 5.59 -2.53
N ASN A 393 28.19 6.09 -1.54
CA ASN A 393 28.62 6.05 -0.15
C ASN A 393 28.63 4.63 0.41
N ALA A 394 27.68 3.77 0.01
CA ALA A 394 27.67 2.35 0.35
C ALA A 394 28.95 1.67 -0.14
N LYS A 395 29.23 1.77 -1.44
CA LYS A 395 30.43 1.18 -2.07
C LYS A 395 31.72 1.68 -1.42
N ALA A 396 31.84 2.98 -1.15
CA ALA A 396 33.03 3.57 -0.54
C ALA A 396 33.30 3.08 0.90
N ASN A 397 32.26 2.57 1.58
CA ASN A 397 32.34 2.16 2.98
C ASN A 397 32.27 0.63 3.18
N GLY A 398 32.31 -0.17 2.10
CA GLY A 398 32.22 -1.64 2.19
C GLY A 398 30.82 -2.15 2.53
N ILE A 399 29.79 -1.39 2.16
CA ILE A 399 28.39 -1.65 2.45
C ILE A 399 27.67 -2.04 1.17
N VAL A 400 26.80 -3.06 1.24
CA VAL A 400 25.99 -3.53 0.10
C VAL A 400 24.58 -2.90 0.18
N PRO A 401 24.19 -2.03 -0.76
CA PRO A 401 22.87 -1.40 -0.75
C PRO A 401 21.83 -2.23 -1.50
N TYR A 402 20.65 -2.42 -0.91
CA TYR A 402 19.52 -3.11 -1.54
C TYR A 402 18.37 -2.14 -1.80
N VAL A 403 18.01 -1.97 -3.07
CA VAL A 403 16.81 -1.19 -3.41
C VAL A 403 15.56 -1.96 -3.00
N TRP A 404 14.61 -1.28 -2.38
CA TRP A 404 13.27 -1.81 -2.13
C TRP A 404 12.45 -1.64 -3.40
N ASP A 405 12.12 -2.74 -4.08
CA ASP A 405 11.23 -2.73 -5.24
C ASP A 405 9.88 -3.34 -4.84
N THR A 406 8.85 -2.49 -4.76
CA THR A 406 7.50 -2.89 -4.33
C THR A 406 6.74 -3.64 -5.43
N GLY A 407 7.19 -3.56 -6.68
CA GLY A 407 6.54 -4.10 -7.88
C GLY A 407 5.25 -3.40 -8.31
N ALA A 408 4.72 -2.49 -7.51
CA ALA A 408 3.59 -1.65 -7.90
C ALA A 408 4.08 -0.58 -8.89
N GLU A 409 3.44 -0.55 -10.06
CA GLU A 409 3.92 0.22 -11.22
C GLU A 409 3.33 1.64 -11.31
N ASP A 410 2.51 2.04 -10.33
CA ASP A 410 1.81 3.31 -10.23
C ASP A 410 2.55 4.37 -9.38
N ASP A 411 1.95 5.55 -9.26
CA ASP A 411 2.46 6.66 -8.47
C ASP A 411 2.55 6.31 -6.98
N GLY A 412 3.44 6.97 -6.23
CA GLY A 412 3.64 6.67 -4.80
C GLY A 412 4.45 5.40 -4.54
N ASN A 413 5.02 4.78 -5.58
CA ASN A 413 5.85 3.57 -5.47
C ASN A 413 7.28 3.81 -5.94
N MET A 414 8.15 2.83 -5.67
CA MET A 414 9.61 2.90 -5.90
C MET A 414 10.14 1.77 -6.79
N THR A 415 9.26 1.15 -7.57
CA THR A 415 9.56 0.10 -8.56
C THR A 415 10.46 0.58 -9.69
N ILE A 416 11.52 -0.19 -9.95
CA ILE A 416 12.52 0.00 -11.02
C ILE A 416 12.24 -0.94 -12.19
N ILE A 417 11.78 -2.18 -11.96
CA ILE A 417 11.53 -3.17 -13.02
C ILE A 417 10.06 -3.59 -13.00
N THR A 418 9.37 -3.49 -14.14
CA THR A 418 7.97 -3.92 -14.25
C THR A 418 7.84 -5.42 -14.02
N ARG A 419 6.80 -5.87 -13.33
CA ARG A 419 6.53 -7.32 -13.20
C ARG A 419 5.06 -7.69 -13.19
N GLN A 420 4.15 -6.74 -13.00
CA GLN A 420 2.71 -7.00 -12.98
C GLN A 420 2.16 -7.29 -14.39
N LYS A 421 2.79 -6.71 -15.42
CA LYS A 421 2.37 -6.86 -16.83
C LYS A 421 3.11 -7.94 -17.62
N GLY A 422 4.08 -8.63 -16.99
CA GLY A 422 4.87 -9.70 -17.64
C GLY A 422 5.90 -9.25 -18.69
N THR A 423 6.13 -7.94 -18.86
CA THR A 423 7.03 -7.37 -19.88
C THR A 423 8.45 -7.06 -19.38
N TYR A 424 8.74 -7.26 -18.07
CA TYR A 424 10.04 -7.12 -17.39
C TYR A 424 10.95 -5.99 -17.90
N SER A 425 10.36 -4.84 -18.20
CA SER A 425 11.03 -3.64 -18.71
C SER A 425 11.49 -2.74 -17.57
N ILE A 426 12.48 -1.87 -17.84
CA ILE A 426 12.93 -0.87 -16.87
C ILE A 426 11.89 0.25 -16.77
N LEU A 427 11.23 0.36 -15.62
CA LEU A 427 10.22 1.38 -15.31
C LEU A 427 10.87 2.70 -14.86
N ASP A 428 11.99 2.63 -14.14
CA ASP A 428 12.71 3.79 -13.60
C ASP A 428 14.17 3.82 -14.10
N PRO A 429 14.39 4.14 -15.39
CA PRO A 429 15.70 4.07 -16.02
C PRO A 429 16.71 5.05 -15.45
N ASP A 430 16.28 6.21 -14.95
CA ASP A 430 17.18 7.23 -14.42
C ASP A 430 17.70 6.87 -13.03
N VAL A 431 16.86 6.29 -12.16
CA VAL A 431 17.33 5.68 -10.90
C VAL A 431 18.30 4.54 -11.19
N LEU A 432 17.97 3.65 -12.13
CA LEU A 432 18.87 2.54 -12.50
C LEU A 432 20.20 3.06 -13.05
N ASN A 433 20.18 4.08 -13.90
CA ASN A 433 21.40 4.69 -14.45
C ASN A 433 22.30 5.27 -13.35
N ALA A 434 21.72 5.91 -12.33
CA ALA A 434 22.48 6.48 -11.23
C ALA A 434 23.16 5.39 -10.38
N LEU A 435 22.45 4.31 -10.09
CA LEU A 435 22.97 3.13 -9.39
C LEU A 435 24.12 2.48 -10.19
N GLN A 436 23.87 2.19 -11.47
CA GLN A 436 24.85 1.62 -12.40
C GLN A 436 26.14 2.45 -12.46
N LYS A 437 26.04 3.78 -12.58
CA LYS A 437 27.19 4.69 -12.58
C LYS A 437 27.96 4.67 -11.26
N ALA A 438 27.28 4.64 -10.12
CA ALA A 438 27.93 4.54 -8.81
C ALA A 438 28.79 3.25 -8.69
N TYR A 439 28.39 2.19 -9.39
CA TYR A 439 29.13 0.93 -9.44
C TYR A 439 30.09 0.79 -10.62
N GLY A 440 30.24 1.81 -11.46
CA GLY A 440 31.20 1.85 -12.57
C GLY A 440 30.69 1.22 -13.87
N MET A 441 29.38 1.00 -13.98
CA MET A 441 28.72 0.57 -15.21
C MET A 441 28.33 1.79 -16.07
N GLU A 442 27.97 1.58 -17.34
CA GLU A 442 27.69 2.68 -18.27
C GLU A 442 26.51 3.58 -17.84
N GLY A 443 25.41 2.99 -17.38
CA GLY A 443 24.22 3.74 -16.97
C GLY A 443 23.61 4.57 -18.11
N ASN A 444 23.31 3.92 -19.24
CA ASN A 444 22.82 4.53 -20.47
C ASN A 444 21.41 4.06 -20.89
N ASN A 445 20.62 3.53 -19.95
CA ASN A 445 19.20 3.25 -20.19
C ASN A 445 18.52 4.55 -20.65
N LYS A 446 17.65 4.45 -21.66
CA LYS A 446 16.96 5.61 -22.21
C LYS A 446 16.07 6.25 -21.14
N SER A 447 16.40 7.47 -20.76
CA SER A 447 15.60 8.26 -19.80
C SER A 447 14.16 8.40 -20.28
N ASN A 448 13.23 8.33 -19.32
CA ASN A 448 11.80 8.56 -19.54
C ASN A 448 11.29 9.81 -18.81
N LEU A 449 12.18 10.65 -18.25
CA LEU A 449 11.78 11.81 -17.44
C LEU A 449 10.88 12.77 -18.20
N ASP A 450 11.24 13.13 -19.44
CA ASP A 450 10.43 14.07 -20.23
C ASP A 450 9.06 13.48 -20.57
N SER A 451 8.98 12.17 -20.84
CA SER A 451 7.70 11.48 -21.04
C SER A 451 6.84 11.52 -19.77
N LEU A 452 7.41 11.18 -18.61
CA LEU A 452 6.69 11.22 -17.33
C LEU A 452 6.25 12.64 -16.97
N VAL A 453 7.08 13.64 -17.23
CA VAL A 453 6.74 15.04 -17.01
C VAL A 453 5.57 15.44 -17.92
N ASN A 454 5.63 15.14 -19.21
CA ASN A 454 4.55 15.49 -20.15
C ASN A 454 3.24 14.74 -19.85
N GLU A 455 3.31 13.50 -19.36
CA GLU A 455 2.14 12.70 -18.99
C GLU A 455 1.43 13.20 -17.73
N ASN A 456 2.16 13.89 -16.84
CA ASN A 456 1.67 14.36 -15.54
C ASN A 456 1.63 15.89 -15.42
N GLU A 457 2.08 16.61 -16.44
CA GLU A 457 1.94 18.06 -16.51
C GLU A 457 0.46 18.41 -16.49
N VAL A 458 0.09 19.26 -15.54
CA VAL A 458 -1.22 19.90 -15.53
C VAL A 458 -1.00 21.37 -15.83
N PRO A 459 -1.33 21.83 -17.06
CA PRO A 459 -1.16 23.22 -17.43
C PRO A 459 -1.91 24.12 -16.48
N GLU A 460 -1.27 25.20 -16.05
CA GLU A 460 -1.97 26.28 -15.35
C GLU A 460 -2.92 26.97 -16.33
N THR A 461 -4.19 27.09 -15.97
CA THR A 461 -5.19 27.80 -16.79
C THR A 461 -5.68 29.05 -16.06
N ALA A 462 -6.36 29.95 -16.76
CA ALA A 462 -7.03 31.08 -16.10
C ALA A 462 -8.11 30.67 -15.09
N ASP A 463 -8.60 29.43 -15.22
CA ASP A 463 -9.66 28.85 -14.38
C ASP A 463 -9.10 27.95 -13.26
N GLY A 464 -7.77 27.78 -13.19
CA GLY A 464 -7.09 26.96 -12.19
C GLY A 464 -7.06 25.46 -12.50
N LYS A 465 -6.86 24.67 -11.45
CA LYS A 465 -6.81 23.20 -11.47
C LYS A 465 -8.01 22.62 -10.72
N GLY A 466 -8.20 21.32 -10.88
CA GLY A 466 -9.21 20.55 -10.19
C GLY A 466 -8.80 19.09 -10.10
N VAL A 467 -9.60 18.26 -9.43
CA VAL A 467 -9.38 16.81 -9.36
C VAL A 467 -10.38 16.07 -10.24
N LEU A 468 -9.89 15.19 -11.11
CA LEU A 468 -10.69 14.15 -11.75
C LEU A 468 -10.65 12.90 -10.89
N VAL A 469 -11.80 12.52 -10.33
CA VAL A 469 -12.01 11.27 -9.61
C VAL A 469 -12.67 10.27 -10.53
N THR A 470 -12.04 9.12 -10.73
CA THR A 470 -12.62 7.95 -11.39
C THR A 470 -13.06 6.96 -10.34
N TYR A 471 -14.32 6.55 -10.41
CA TYR A 471 -14.90 5.52 -9.57
C TYR A 471 -15.03 4.25 -10.40
N THR A 472 -14.51 3.13 -9.92
CA THR A 472 -14.61 1.84 -10.62
C THR A 472 -14.68 0.71 -9.61
N SER A 473 -15.79 0.00 -9.60
CA SER A 473 -15.94 -1.23 -8.82
C SER A 473 -14.84 -2.24 -9.16
N LYS A 474 -14.18 -2.76 -8.12
CA LYS A 474 -13.04 -3.67 -8.25
C LYS A 474 -13.50 -5.12 -8.34
N THR A 475 -14.60 -5.43 -7.67
CA THR A 475 -15.12 -6.79 -7.60
C THR A 475 -16.31 -6.95 -8.53
N ALA A 476 -16.34 -8.05 -9.29
CA ALA A 476 -17.55 -8.44 -10.00
C ALA A 476 -18.64 -8.75 -8.96
N ASP A 477 -19.83 -8.16 -9.15
CA ASP A 477 -21.01 -8.43 -8.33
C ASP A 477 -20.87 -8.06 -6.83
N SER A 478 -20.62 -6.77 -6.53
CA SER A 478 -20.54 -6.23 -5.16
C SER A 478 -21.06 -4.79 -5.03
N SER A 479 -21.43 -4.42 -3.80
CA SER A 479 -21.63 -3.04 -3.36
C SER A 479 -20.32 -2.52 -2.76
N GLU A 480 -19.76 -1.46 -3.33
CA GLU A 480 -18.48 -0.89 -2.89
C GLU A 480 -18.59 0.63 -2.78
N THR A 481 -17.77 1.23 -1.92
CA THR A 481 -17.67 2.67 -1.76
C THR A 481 -16.39 3.18 -2.39
N GLY A 482 -16.48 4.29 -3.10
CA GLY A 482 -15.32 5.08 -3.48
C GLY A 482 -15.36 6.40 -2.72
N THR A 483 -14.25 6.74 -2.08
CA THR A 483 -14.16 7.91 -1.22
C THR A 483 -13.13 8.88 -1.77
N LEU A 484 -13.52 10.14 -1.89
CA LEU A 484 -12.62 11.28 -1.97
C LEU A 484 -12.58 11.91 -0.57
N ARG A 485 -11.40 11.98 0.05
CA ARG A 485 -11.22 12.57 1.39
C ARG A 485 -10.24 13.73 1.35
N ILE A 486 -10.61 14.79 2.05
CA ILE A 486 -9.77 15.94 2.38
C ILE A 486 -9.56 15.91 3.89
N ASN A 487 -8.31 15.67 4.31
CA ASN A 487 -7.93 15.74 5.71
C ASN A 487 -7.70 17.21 6.09
N LEU A 488 -8.32 17.66 7.18
CA LEU A 488 -8.22 19.02 7.67
C LEU A 488 -7.19 19.11 8.78
N SER A 489 -6.30 20.10 8.69
CA SER A 489 -5.24 20.36 9.67
C SER A 489 -5.15 21.85 10.03
N GLY A 490 -4.49 22.15 11.16
CA GLY A 490 -4.30 23.51 11.65
C GLY A 490 -5.61 24.31 11.75
N ALA A 491 -5.60 25.54 11.23
CA ALA A 491 -6.76 26.44 11.24
C ALA A 491 -7.94 25.94 10.37
N ASN A 492 -7.71 25.01 9.43
CA ASN A 492 -8.76 24.47 8.56
C ASN A 492 -9.65 23.44 9.29
N LYS A 493 -9.26 23.02 10.51
CA LYS A 493 -10.12 22.18 11.36
C LYS A 493 -11.35 22.93 11.89
N ASP A 494 -11.30 24.26 11.96
CA ASP A 494 -12.43 25.04 12.46
C ASP A 494 -13.44 25.33 11.34
N LEU A 495 -14.44 24.49 11.22
CA LEU A 495 -15.60 24.66 10.34
C LEU A 495 -16.76 25.39 11.03
N SER A 496 -16.64 25.76 12.31
CA SER A 496 -17.71 26.45 13.06
C SER A 496 -18.00 27.86 12.54
N LYS A 497 -17.07 28.42 11.76
CA LYS A 497 -17.22 29.68 11.03
C LYS A 497 -18.17 29.61 9.81
N TYR A 498 -18.61 28.41 9.42
CA TYR A 498 -19.49 28.19 8.28
C TYR A 498 -20.87 27.67 8.71
N VAL A 499 -21.85 27.78 7.82
CA VAL A 499 -23.22 27.24 7.95
C VAL A 499 -23.50 26.12 6.94
N GLY A 500 -22.54 25.82 6.06
CA GLY A 500 -22.64 24.81 5.01
C GLY A 500 -21.42 24.83 4.09
N LEU A 501 -21.43 23.93 3.11
CA LEU A 501 -20.41 23.81 2.07
C LEU A 501 -20.99 24.06 0.67
N GLU A 502 -20.18 24.66 -0.19
CA GLU A 502 -20.43 24.81 -1.62
C GLU A 502 -19.39 23.97 -2.39
N ILE A 503 -19.85 23.08 -3.25
CA ILE A 503 -19.01 22.18 -4.06
C ILE A 503 -19.27 22.48 -5.53
N ARG A 504 -18.22 22.74 -6.30
CA ARG A 504 -18.33 22.90 -7.76
C ARG A 504 -17.76 21.69 -8.47
N MET A 505 -18.60 20.98 -9.22
CA MET A 505 -18.20 19.75 -9.91
C MET A 505 -19.02 19.48 -11.18
N LYS A 506 -18.48 18.63 -12.05
CA LYS A 506 -19.15 18.02 -13.21
C LYS A 506 -18.83 16.55 -13.26
N GLY A 507 -19.65 15.74 -13.90
CA GLY A 507 -19.35 14.33 -14.06
C GLY A 507 -20.54 13.48 -14.47
N GLU A 508 -20.34 12.18 -14.46
CA GLU A 508 -21.38 11.21 -14.70
C GLU A 508 -21.11 9.89 -14.00
N VAL A 509 -22.19 9.18 -13.72
CA VAL A 509 -22.15 7.74 -13.43
C VAL A 509 -22.38 7.02 -14.76
N ALA A 510 -21.31 6.51 -15.35
CA ALA A 510 -21.34 5.85 -16.65
C ALA A 510 -22.09 4.50 -16.60
N THR A 511 -21.88 3.73 -15.54
CA THR A 511 -22.59 2.46 -15.32
C THR A 511 -22.96 2.28 -13.85
N ALA A 512 -24.11 1.65 -13.62
CA ALA A 512 -24.50 1.07 -12.33
C ALA A 512 -25.26 -0.23 -12.62
N GLY A 513 -24.81 -1.34 -12.03
CA GLY A 513 -25.28 -2.69 -12.37
C GLY A 513 -26.07 -3.36 -11.24
N PRO A 514 -27.06 -4.21 -11.54
CA PRO A 514 -27.64 -5.05 -10.51
C PRO A 514 -26.59 -6.06 -10.04
N CYS A 515 -26.31 -6.07 -8.76
CA CYS A 515 -25.62 -7.17 -8.11
C CYS A 515 -26.58 -8.36 -7.92
N THR A 516 -26.14 -9.56 -8.23
CA THR A 516 -26.90 -10.82 -8.20
C THR A 516 -26.58 -11.70 -7.00
N ASN A 517 -25.51 -11.39 -6.26
CA ASN A 517 -25.10 -12.19 -5.11
C ASN A 517 -25.80 -11.73 -3.81
N ALA A 518 -26.87 -12.43 -3.44
CA ALA A 518 -27.63 -12.18 -2.22
C ALA A 518 -26.81 -12.31 -0.92
N ALA A 519 -25.67 -13.02 -0.93
CA ALA A 519 -24.79 -13.14 0.24
C ALA A 519 -23.96 -11.88 0.53
N LYS A 520 -23.95 -10.89 -0.37
CA LYS A 520 -23.24 -9.61 -0.22
C LYS A 520 -24.17 -8.43 0.09
N ASP A 521 -25.36 -8.68 0.64
CA ASP A 521 -26.42 -7.67 0.92
C ASP A 521 -26.74 -6.78 -0.29
N CYS A 522 -26.72 -7.43 -1.45
CA CYS A 522 -26.73 -6.83 -2.76
C CYS A 522 -28.08 -7.17 -3.41
N GLY A 523 -29.06 -6.27 -3.35
CA GLY A 523 -30.38 -6.47 -3.97
C GLY A 523 -30.31 -6.53 -5.50
N GLU A 524 -31.30 -7.14 -6.19
CA GLU A 524 -31.36 -7.29 -7.67
C GLU A 524 -31.45 -5.95 -8.47
N TYR A 525 -31.10 -4.82 -7.85
CA TYR A 525 -31.24 -3.45 -8.35
C TYR A 525 -29.93 -2.70 -8.18
N GLY A 526 -29.46 -2.04 -9.24
CA GLY A 526 -28.33 -1.13 -9.15
C GLY A 526 -28.73 0.12 -8.38
N TRP A 527 -28.11 0.34 -7.22
CA TRP A 527 -28.25 1.56 -6.42
C TRP A 527 -26.96 2.37 -6.49
N THR A 528 -27.10 3.70 -6.57
CA THR A 528 -25.99 4.66 -6.50
C THR A 528 -26.42 5.91 -5.74
N SER A 529 -25.60 6.39 -4.80
CA SER A 529 -25.73 7.73 -4.22
C SER A 529 -24.37 8.40 -4.10
N MET A 530 -24.40 9.74 -4.03
CA MET A 530 -23.23 10.55 -3.75
C MET A 530 -23.52 11.43 -2.54
N ASP A 531 -22.73 11.24 -1.49
CA ASP A 531 -22.93 11.90 -0.22
C ASP A 531 -21.71 12.75 0.15
N LEU A 532 -21.98 13.95 0.66
CA LEU A 532 -21.00 14.77 1.35
C LEU A 532 -20.80 14.22 2.75
N PHE A 533 -19.54 13.90 2.99
CA PHE A 533 -18.82 13.59 4.22
C PHE A 533 -18.47 14.66 5.24
N MET A 534 -18.64 14.43 6.54
CA MET A 534 -17.85 15.11 7.58
C MET A 534 -17.50 14.17 8.75
N MET A 535 -16.28 14.28 9.25
CA MET A 535 -15.80 13.63 10.48
C MET A 535 -15.27 14.66 11.47
N THR A 536 -15.75 14.67 12.71
CA THR A 536 -15.35 15.68 13.72
C THR A 536 -14.92 15.07 15.06
N GLY A 537 -14.21 15.89 15.85
CA GLY A 537 -13.83 15.56 17.23
C GLY A 537 -12.77 14.46 17.37
N SER A 538 -12.37 14.16 18.59
CA SER A 538 -11.40 13.08 18.86
C SER A 538 -11.95 11.68 18.56
N SER A 539 -13.28 11.54 18.56
CA SER A 539 -13.99 10.27 18.32
C SER A 539 -14.27 10.00 16.83
N TRP A 540 -13.92 10.94 15.94
CA TRP A 540 -14.22 10.86 14.51
C TRP A 540 -15.72 10.65 14.23
N ASP A 541 -16.55 11.44 14.91
CA ASP A 541 -18.01 11.38 14.78
C ASP A 541 -18.41 11.65 13.32
N TRP A 542 -19.22 10.76 12.75
CA TRP A 542 -19.58 10.76 11.32
C TRP A 542 -20.89 11.49 11.05
N PHE A 543 -20.89 12.35 10.04
CA PHE A 543 -22.07 13.03 9.51
C PHE A 543 -22.06 12.98 8.00
N ASP A 544 -23.23 12.81 7.38
CA ASP A 544 -23.36 12.88 5.93
C ASP A 544 -24.68 13.47 5.42
N ALA A 545 -24.63 13.95 4.18
CA ALA A 545 -25.74 14.56 3.44
C ALA A 545 -25.69 14.13 1.98
N SER A 546 -26.83 13.78 1.38
CA SER A 546 -26.89 13.47 -0.06
C SER A 546 -26.66 14.74 -0.89
N VAL A 547 -25.69 14.73 -1.80
CA VAL A 547 -25.36 15.91 -2.61
C VAL A 547 -26.41 16.17 -3.67
N LEU A 548 -26.86 15.11 -4.35
CA LEU A 548 -27.78 15.20 -5.48
C LEU A 548 -29.23 15.44 -5.04
N GLU A 549 -29.64 14.89 -3.89
CA GLU A 549 -31.01 15.09 -3.38
C GLU A 549 -31.23 16.52 -2.86
N GLN A 550 -30.20 17.12 -2.24
CA GLN A 550 -30.33 18.45 -1.63
C GLN A 550 -30.27 19.58 -2.66
N ALA A 551 -29.63 19.34 -3.81
CA ALA A 551 -29.54 20.33 -4.88
C ALA A 551 -30.71 20.28 -5.88
N ASP A 552 -31.57 19.26 -5.84
CA ASP A 552 -32.58 18.95 -6.89
C ASP A 552 -31.97 19.00 -8.31
N GLN A 553 -30.71 18.55 -8.43
CA GLN A 553 -29.89 18.66 -9.63
C GLN A 553 -29.31 17.29 -10.01
N GLN A 554 -29.38 16.96 -11.30
CA GLN A 554 -28.67 15.81 -11.87
C GLN A 554 -27.26 16.23 -12.27
N LEU A 555 -26.28 15.36 -12.02
CA LEU A 555 -24.90 15.56 -12.42
C LEU A 555 -24.78 15.65 -13.96
N ASP A 556 -24.04 16.63 -14.44
CA ASP A 556 -23.78 16.86 -15.87
C ASP A 556 -22.30 16.65 -16.18
N ALA A 557 -21.99 15.83 -17.19
CA ALA A 557 -20.61 15.49 -17.56
C ALA A 557 -19.86 16.64 -18.25
N THR A 558 -20.59 17.59 -18.83
CA THR A 558 -20.08 18.63 -19.72
C THR A 558 -19.91 19.97 -19.02
N THR A 559 -20.79 20.30 -18.07
CA THR A 559 -20.87 21.63 -17.45
C THR A 559 -20.68 21.54 -15.94
N PHE A 560 -19.83 22.40 -15.39
CA PHE A 560 -19.68 22.53 -13.94
C PHE A 560 -20.95 23.07 -13.30
N GLN A 561 -21.42 22.35 -12.29
CA GLN A 561 -22.55 22.69 -11.45
C GLN A 561 -22.07 23.02 -10.03
N THR A 562 -22.84 23.84 -9.33
CA THR A 562 -22.55 24.24 -7.96
C THR A 562 -23.62 23.68 -7.04
N PHE A 563 -23.20 22.87 -6.07
CA PHE A 563 -24.03 22.21 -5.08
C PHE A 563 -23.81 22.89 -3.73
N LYS A 564 -24.89 23.29 -3.06
CA LYS A 564 -24.83 23.88 -1.71
C LYS A 564 -25.49 22.92 -0.73
N ILE A 565 -24.77 22.60 0.34
CA ILE A 565 -25.21 21.67 1.37
C ILE A 565 -25.03 22.36 2.72
N MET A 566 -26.14 22.70 3.35
CA MET A 566 -26.17 23.36 4.66
C MET A 566 -26.01 22.32 5.77
N TRP A 567 -25.56 22.73 6.96
CA TRP A 567 -25.47 21.82 8.12
C TRP A 567 -26.81 21.15 8.46
N THR A 568 -27.91 21.87 8.23
CA THR A 568 -29.28 21.37 8.40
C THR A 568 -29.69 20.32 7.38
N ASP A 569 -28.94 20.15 6.28
CA ASP A 569 -29.24 19.20 5.21
C ASP A 569 -28.62 17.82 5.47
N PHE A 570 -27.72 17.73 6.45
CA PHE A 570 -27.15 16.48 6.92
C PHE A 570 -28.21 15.65 7.64
N ARG A 571 -28.12 14.32 7.51
CA ARG A 571 -29.04 13.37 8.17
C ARG A 571 -29.07 13.57 9.68
N THR A 572 -27.95 14.00 10.25
CA THR A 572 -27.81 14.52 11.60
C THR A 572 -26.96 15.78 11.52
N GLU A 573 -27.43 16.88 12.11
CA GLU A 573 -26.71 18.15 12.08
C GLU A 573 -25.30 17.97 12.69
N PRO A 574 -24.22 18.34 11.98
CA PRO A 574 -22.87 18.12 12.45
C PRO A 574 -22.58 18.85 13.76
N THR A 575 -21.92 18.15 14.69
CA THR A 575 -21.42 18.73 15.94
C THR A 575 -19.89 18.68 15.95
N GLY A 576 -19.24 19.33 16.94
CA GLY A 576 -17.77 19.34 17.02
C GLY A 576 -17.08 20.13 15.89
N LEU A 577 -17.79 21.05 15.24
CA LEU A 577 -17.33 21.79 14.06
C LEU A 577 -16.02 22.58 14.25
N SER A 578 -15.64 22.93 15.48
CA SER A 578 -14.35 23.59 15.77
C SER A 578 -13.14 22.66 15.66
N SER A 579 -13.37 21.35 15.45
CA SER A 579 -12.33 20.34 15.30
C SER A 579 -12.76 19.26 14.29
N ALA A 580 -13.04 19.67 13.06
CA ALA A 580 -13.27 18.74 11.96
C ALA A 580 -11.95 18.08 11.54
N ASN A 581 -11.94 16.76 11.41
CA ASN A 581 -10.78 15.99 10.97
C ASN A 581 -10.76 15.82 9.45
N ALA A 582 -11.94 15.65 8.84
CA ALA A 582 -12.04 15.45 7.41
C ALA A 582 -13.41 15.85 6.86
N ILE A 583 -13.41 16.22 5.58
CA ILE A 583 -14.61 16.31 4.73
C ILE A 583 -14.35 15.55 3.43
N GLY A 584 -15.39 15.26 2.65
CA GLY A 584 -15.18 14.57 1.39
C GLY A 584 -16.46 14.12 0.69
N LEU A 585 -16.30 13.32 -0.36
CA LEU A 585 -17.40 12.76 -1.14
C LEU A 585 -17.30 11.24 -1.14
N ASN A 586 -18.39 10.58 -0.75
CA ASN A 586 -18.57 9.15 -0.94
C ASN A 586 -19.48 8.91 -2.13
N LEU A 587 -18.99 8.16 -3.11
CA LEU A 587 -19.83 7.53 -4.12
C LEU A 587 -20.10 6.10 -3.65
N TYR A 588 -21.33 5.85 -3.26
CA TYR A 588 -21.78 4.51 -2.94
C TYR A 588 -22.44 3.90 -4.16
N GLY A 589 -22.13 2.64 -4.46
CA GLY A 589 -22.99 1.90 -5.36
C GLY A 589 -22.50 0.53 -5.77
N THR A 590 -23.33 -0.08 -6.62
CA THR A 590 -23.21 -1.47 -7.07
C THR A 590 -22.73 -1.53 -8.52
N GLN A 591 -21.58 -2.16 -8.74
CA GLN A 591 -20.93 -2.24 -10.06
C GLN A 591 -20.85 -0.86 -10.75
N VAL A 592 -20.38 0.13 -10.01
CA VAL A 592 -20.36 1.51 -10.46
C VAL A 592 -19.10 1.78 -11.25
N SER A 593 -19.26 2.45 -12.38
CA SER A 593 -18.17 3.18 -13.03
C SER A 593 -18.62 4.58 -13.38
N GLY A 594 -17.72 5.54 -13.26
CA GLY A 594 -18.02 6.94 -13.55
C GLY A 594 -16.85 7.86 -13.28
N THR A 595 -16.99 9.11 -13.69
CA THR A 595 -15.95 10.14 -13.51
C THR A 595 -16.57 11.43 -13.03
N ILE A 596 -15.95 12.05 -12.03
CA ILE A 596 -16.34 13.35 -11.48
C ILE A 596 -15.12 14.26 -11.48
N THR A 597 -15.21 15.41 -12.13
CA THR A 597 -14.23 16.49 -12.01
C THR A 597 -14.73 17.50 -11.00
N ILE A 598 -13.93 17.77 -9.98
CA ILE A 598 -14.25 18.71 -8.90
C ILE A 598 -13.26 19.86 -8.99
N ASP A 599 -13.81 21.07 -8.94
CA ASP A 599 -13.07 22.32 -9.05
C ASP A 599 -12.72 22.87 -7.67
N TYR A 600 -13.69 22.99 -6.77
CA TYR A 600 -13.42 23.44 -5.41
C TYR A 600 -14.46 22.95 -4.40
N ILE A 601 -14.09 23.06 -3.12
CA ILE A 601 -14.98 23.09 -1.97
C ILE A 601 -14.78 24.41 -1.21
N LYS A 602 -15.88 25.12 -0.97
CA LYS A 602 -15.90 26.36 -0.19
C LYS A 602 -16.78 26.21 1.05
N GLY A 603 -16.38 26.84 2.13
CA GLY A 603 -17.25 27.07 3.28
C GLY A 603 -18.18 28.26 3.03
N ILE A 604 -19.45 28.11 3.37
CA ILE A 604 -20.47 29.16 3.27
C ILE A 604 -20.61 29.83 4.64
N LYS A 605 -20.40 31.14 4.74
CA LYS A 605 -20.57 31.91 5.99
C LYS A 605 -22.05 32.28 6.21
N ALA A 606 -22.40 32.64 7.43
CA ALA A 606 -23.76 33.03 7.80
C ALA A 606 -24.28 34.27 7.03
N ASP A 607 -23.37 35.13 6.56
CA ASP A 607 -23.70 36.30 5.71
C ASP A 607 -23.85 35.96 4.21
N GLY A 608 -23.69 34.69 3.85
CA GLY A 608 -23.77 34.17 2.48
C GLY A 608 -22.47 34.28 1.67
N SER A 609 -21.41 34.88 2.21
CA SER A 609 -20.09 34.88 1.58
C SER A 609 -19.44 33.50 1.63
N THR A 610 -18.48 33.23 0.74
CA THR A 610 -17.79 31.93 0.66
C THR A 610 -16.28 32.07 0.80
N GLU A 611 -15.63 31.02 1.30
CA GLU A 611 -14.18 30.93 1.51
C GLU A 611 -13.69 29.57 1.03
N ILE A 612 -12.61 29.51 0.25
CA ILE A 612 -12.02 28.24 -0.23
C ILE A 612 -11.56 27.43 0.98
N ILE A 613 -12.01 26.18 1.03
CA ILE A 613 -11.47 25.16 1.93
C ILE A 613 -10.45 24.31 1.17
N ASP A 614 -10.78 23.93 -0.06
CA ASP A 614 -9.90 23.19 -0.96
C ASP A 614 -10.22 23.59 -2.41
N ASP A 615 -9.19 23.85 -3.21
CA ASP A 615 -9.24 24.17 -4.64
C ASP A 615 -8.61 23.07 -5.50
N PHE A 616 -8.21 21.95 -4.88
CA PHE A 616 -7.61 20.80 -5.53
C PHE A 616 -6.38 21.12 -6.40
N ASP A 617 -5.61 22.15 -6.04
CA ASP A 617 -4.27 22.38 -6.59
C ASP A 617 -3.31 21.22 -6.24
N LYS A 618 -3.64 20.47 -5.19
CA LYS A 618 -2.95 19.25 -4.74
C LYS A 618 -3.87 18.04 -4.83
N LYS A 619 -3.29 16.87 -5.15
CA LYS A 619 -4.04 15.61 -5.23
C LYS A 619 -4.65 15.25 -3.87
N PRO A 620 -5.98 15.10 -3.77
CA PRO A 620 -6.65 14.70 -2.55
C PRO A 620 -6.50 13.20 -2.29
N SER A 621 -6.81 12.76 -1.07
CA SER A 621 -6.81 11.33 -0.74
C SER A 621 -8.01 10.64 -1.40
N THR A 622 -7.79 9.45 -1.97
CA THR A 622 -8.86 8.60 -2.51
C THR A 622 -8.77 7.20 -1.95
N GLU A 623 -9.91 6.61 -1.60
CA GLU A 623 -10.00 5.26 -1.01
C GLU A 623 -11.08 4.41 -1.72
N GLY A 624 -11.01 3.09 -1.48
CA GLY A 624 -11.99 2.14 -2.01
C GLY A 624 -11.93 1.99 -3.52
N THR A 625 -13.04 2.29 -4.20
CA THR A 625 -13.16 2.25 -5.67
C THR A 625 -12.79 3.57 -6.35
N ALA A 626 -12.45 4.61 -5.58
CA ALA A 626 -12.06 5.91 -6.11
C ALA A 626 -10.55 5.93 -6.44
N SER A 627 -10.22 6.62 -7.53
CA SER A 627 -8.86 7.00 -7.90
C SER A 627 -8.87 8.44 -8.41
N GLY A 628 -7.91 9.26 -7.96
CA GLY A 628 -7.87 10.69 -8.27
C GLY A 628 -6.63 11.10 -9.06
N LYS A 629 -6.77 12.09 -9.94
CA LYS A 629 -5.65 12.84 -10.53
C LYS A 629 -5.99 14.31 -10.69
N ILE A 630 -4.99 15.18 -10.60
CA ILE A 630 -5.17 16.61 -10.88
C ILE A 630 -5.29 16.83 -12.39
N VAL A 631 -6.16 17.76 -12.77
CA VAL A 631 -6.44 18.11 -14.16
C VAL A 631 -6.61 19.63 -14.29
N ALA A 632 -6.32 20.16 -15.48
CA ALA A 632 -6.57 21.56 -15.79
C ALA A 632 -8.08 21.78 -15.91
N VAL A 633 -8.59 22.85 -15.30
CA VAL A 633 -9.98 23.25 -15.48
C VAL A 633 -10.03 24.25 -16.65
N SER A 634 -10.99 24.09 -17.56
CA SER A 634 -11.20 25.03 -18.67
C SER A 634 -12.69 25.24 -18.91
N GLY A 635 -13.12 26.49 -19.08
CA GLY A 635 -14.47 26.84 -19.52
C GLY A 635 -15.34 27.49 -18.43
N SER A 636 -14.78 28.31 -17.54
CA SER A 636 -15.52 29.04 -16.49
C SER A 636 -16.52 30.10 -16.98
N GLY A 637 -16.72 30.25 -18.29
CA GLY A 637 -17.61 31.22 -18.91
C GLY A 637 -19.04 31.14 -18.38
N SER A 638 -19.40 32.11 -17.55
CA SER A 638 -20.78 32.36 -17.10
C SER A 638 -21.69 32.57 -18.30
N SER A 639 -22.55 31.60 -18.60
CA SER A 639 -23.80 31.78 -19.36
C SER A 639 -24.68 30.56 -19.14
N ALA A 640 -25.82 30.76 -18.48
CA ALA A 640 -26.85 29.75 -18.35
C ALA A 640 -27.30 29.27 -19.74
N ILE A 641 -27.17 27.97 -20.03
CA ILE A 641 -27.70 27.37 -21.25
C ILE A 641 -29.06 26.77 -20.92
N LYS A 642 -30.11 27.39 -21.47
CA LYS A 642 -31.44 26.78 -21.57
C LYS A 642 -31.37 25.50 -22.40
N ALA A 643 -32.17 24.53 -21.97
CA ALA A 643 -32.24 23.17 -22.50
C ALA A 643 -32.14 23.07 -24.03
N VAL A 644 -31.21 22.24 -24.48
CA VAL A 644 -31.25 21.62 -25.81
C VAL A 644 -31.81 20.21 -25.61
N ALA A 645 -33.00 19.98 -26.15
CA ALA A 645 -33.62 18.65 -26.15
C ALA A 645 -32.91 17.72 -27.13
N ALA A 646 -32.56 16.50 -26.68
CA ALA A 646 -32.39 15.36 -27.57
C ALA A 646 -32.73 14.02 -26.86
N LYS A 647 -33.83 13.43 -27.34
CA LYS A 647 -34.25 12.01 -27.30
C LYS A 647 -34.13 11.24 -25.98
N ALA A 648 -35.11 11.46 -25.12
CA ALA A 648 -35.57 10.43 -24.19
C ALA A 648 -36.42 9.36 -24.91
N THR A 649 -35.99 8.10 -24.88
CA THR A 649 -36.89 6.95 -24.97
C THR A 649 -37.13 6.32 -23.59
N GLY A 650 -37.11 7.18 -22.56
CA GLY A 650 -37.27 6.82 -21.16
C GLY A 650 -38.73 6.80 -20.73
N LEU A 651 -39.02 5.87 -19.82
CA LEU A 651 -40.18 5.83 -18.94
C LEU A 651 -40.65 7.25 -18.54
N ARG A 652 -41.95 7.52 -18.68
CA ARG A 652 -42.60 8.77 -18.24
C ARG A 652 -43.53 8.46 -17.09
N LEU A 653 -43.61 9.34 -16.10
CA LEU A 653 -44.41 9.15 -14.90
C LEU A 653 -45.47 10.23 -14.74
N ASN A 654 -46.63 9.83 -14.22
CA ASN A 654 -47.60 10.72 -13.63
C ASN A 654 -47.83 10.29 -12.19
N VAL A 655 -47.65 11.22 -11.23
CA VAL A 655 -47.79 10.95 -9.80
C VAL A 655 -48.94 11.76 -9.26
N ALA A 656 -49.96 11.07 -8.79
CA ALA A 656 -51.11 11.67 -8.13
C ALA A 656 -51.18 11.19 -6.69
N GLN A 657 -51.98 11.87 -5.86
CA GLN A 657 -52.24 11.42 -4.50
C GLN A 657 -52.80 9.99 -4.55
N GLY A 658 -52.08 9.06 -3.92
CA GLY A 658 -52.48 7.65 -3.86
C GLY A 658 -52.16 6.79 -5.10
N SER A 659 -51.52 7.32 -6.15
CA SER A 659 -51.16 6.51 -7.33
C SER A 659 -49.95 7.02 -8.13
N VAL A 660 -49.28 6.07 -8.80
CA VAL A 660 -48.19 6.31 -9.75
C VAL A 660 -48.54 5.62 -11.06
N THR A 661 -48.60 6.39 -12.14
CA THR A 661 -48.81 5.87 -13.50
C THR A 661 -47.51 5.93 -14.28
N ALA A 662 -47.07 4.78 -14.79
CA ALA A 662 -45.93 4.64 -15.68
C ALA A 662 -46.39 4.53 -17.13
N MET A 663 -45.82 5.34 -18.01
CA MET A 663 -45.99 5.31 -19.45
C MET A 663 -44.66 4.97 -20.12
N PHE A 664 -44.61 3.95 -20.97
CA PHE A 664 -43.38 3.47 -21.59
C PHE A 664 -43.65 2.79 -22.94
N ASN A 665 -42.62 2.60 -23.76
CA ASN A 665 -42.72 1.81 -24.99
C ASN A 665 -42.18 0.40 -24.76
N ALA A 666 -42.88 -0.62 -25.24
CA ALA A 666 -42.39 -2.00 -25.28
C ALA A 666 -42.05 -2.40 -26.73
N ASN A 667 -40.92 -3.08 -26.91
CA ASN A 667 -40.43 -3.45 -28.25
C ASN A 667 -41.07 -4.74 -28.79
N ARG A 668 -41.73 -5.51 -27.93
CA ARG A 668 -42.48 -6.72 -28.27
C ARG A 668 -43.65 -6.89 -27.30
N ALA A 669 -44.68 -7.62 -27.71
CA ALA A 669 -45.72 -8.04 -26.79
C ALA A 669 -45.11 -9.01 -25.76
N THR A 670 -45.24 -8.72 -24.47
CA THR A 670 -44.66 -9.54 -23.41
C THR A 670 -45.38 -9.30 -22.09
N ARG A 671 -45.36 -10.30 -21.21
CA ARG A 671 -45.80 -10.10 -19.83
C ARG A 671 -44.79 -9.22 -19.11
N GLY A 672 -45.28 -8.30 -18.30
CA GLY A 672 -44.47 -7.38 -17.51
C GLY A 672 -45.00 -7.19 -16.09
N THR A 673 -44.15 -6.57 -15.27
CA THR A 673 -44.42 -6.26 -13.87
C THR A 673 -43.95 -4.85 -13.58
N ALA A 674 -44.83 -4.02 -13.02
CA ALA A 674 -44.49 -2.73 -12.45
C ALA A 674 -44.42 -2.87 -10.93
N MET A 675 -43.36 -2.35 -10.30
CA MET A 675 -43.11 -2.42 -8.87
C MET A 675 -42.71 -1.05 -8.36
N LEU A 676 -43.25 -0.68 -7.20
CA LEU A 676 -42.90 0.52 -6.49
C LEU A 676 -42.24 0.09 -5.18
N MET A 677 -41.03 0.58 -4.93
CA MET A 677 -40.24 0.25 -3.74
C MET A 677 -39.99 1.51 -2.92
N ASN A 678 -40.05 1.42 -1.59
CA ASN A 678 -39.64 2.53 -0.73
C ASN A 678 -38.10 2.61 -0.59
N SER A 679 -37.60 3.64 0.09
CA SER A 679 -36.16 3.82 0.35
C SER A 679 -35.51 2.71 1.20
N MET A 680 -36.31 1.83 1.81
CA MET A 680 -35.83 0.64 2.54
C MET A 680 -35.81 -0.62 1.67
N GLY A 681 -36.03 -0.51 0.35
CA GLY A 681 -36.05 -1.64 -0.57
C GLY A 681 -37.31 -2.52 -0.50
N GLN A 682 -38.33 -2.11 0.26
CA GLN A 682 -39.57 -2.88 0.40
C GLN A 682 -40.53 -2.55 -0.75
N VAL A 683 -41.15 -3.58 -1.34
CA VAL A 683 -42.18 -3.41 -2.37
C VAL A 683 -43.48 -2.91 -1.71
N ILE A 684 -43.84 -1.66 -1.99
CA ILE A 684 -45.02 -0.99 -1.44
C ILE A 684 -46.22 -1.02 -2.39
N ALA A 685 -46.01 -1.26 -3.69
CA ALA A 685 -47.07 -1.57 -4.65
C ALA A 685 -46.51 -2.38 -5.83
N GLN A 686 -47.30 -3.31 -6.37
CA GLN A 686 -46.90 -4.10 -7.54
C GLN A 686 -48.11 -4.44 -8.41
N LYS A 687 -47.90 -4.48 -9.73
CA LYS A 687 -48.91 -4.88 -10.70
C LYS A 687 -48.29 -5.61 -11.89
N ASN A 688 -48.82 -6.80 -12.18
CA ASN A 688 -48.52 -7.51 -13.42
C ASN A 688 -49.42 -6.99 -14.55
N PHE A 689 -48.90 -6.90 -15.76
CA PHE A 689 -49.62 -6.44 -16.95
C PHE A 689 -49.15 -7.18 -18.20
N ASN A 690 -49.92 -7.11 -19.28
CA ASN A 690 -49.51 -7.58 -20.59
C ASN A 690 -49.16 -6.36 -21.44
N ALA A 691 -47.88 -6.21 -21.78
CA ALA A 691 -47.42 -5.16 -22.66
C ALA A 691 -47.74 -5.54 -24.11
N HIS A 692 -48.19 -4.57 -24.90
CA HIS A 692 -48.24 -4.68 -26.36
C HIS A 692 -47.09 -3.89 -26.98
N VAL A 693 -46.78 -4.15 -28.26
CA VAL A 693 -45.76 -3.38 -28.98
C VAL A 693 -46.17 -1.90 -29.02
N GLY A 694 -45.22 -1.00 -28.80
CA GLY A 694 -45.47 0.45 -28.76
C GLY A 694 -45.80 0.95 -27.36
N ALA A 695 -46.62 2.01 -27.27
CA ALA A 695 -46.88 2.72 -26.02
C ALA A 695 -47.79 1.93 -25.09
N ASN A 696 -47.41 1.83 -23.81
CA ASN A 696 -48.13 1.14 -22.76
C ASN A 696 -48.25 2.04 -21.54
N GLU A 697 -49.26 1.77 -20.71
CA GLU A 697 -49.49 2.44 -19.45
C GLU A 697 -49.76 1.42 -18.33
N VAL A 698 -49.17 1.64 -17.15
CA VAL A 698 -49.46 0.86 -15.94
C VAL A 698 -49.57 1.77 -14.73
N GLN A 699 -50.71 1.72 -14.06
CA GLN A 699 -50.93 2.44 -12.80
C GLN A 699 -50.78 1.52 -11.60
N LEU A 700 -50.04 1.99 -10.60
CA LEU A 700 -49.88 1.41 -9.27
C LEU A 700 -50.58 2.30 -8.25
N SER A 701 -51.34 1.71 -7.35
CA SER A 701 -51.96 2.42 -6.22
C SER A 701 -51.14 2.19 -4.96
N THR A 702 -50.92 3.23 -4.16
CA THR A 702 -50.15 3.14 -2.91
C THR A 702 -50.63 4.19 -1.91
N SER A 703 -50.62 3.87 -0.62
CA SER A 703 -50.83 4.84 0.46
C SER A 703 -49.51 5.39 1.03
N ALA A 704 -48.37 4.87 0.56
CA ALA A 704 -47.05 5.31 1.00
C ALA A 704 -46.74 6.73 0.50
N ARG A 705 -45.94 7.46 1.29
CA ARG A 705 -45.48 8.82 1.00
C ARG A 705 -43.96 8.88 1.05
N GLY A 706 -43.37 9.87 0.40
CA GLY A 706 -41.91 10.06 0.39
C GLY A 706 -41.22 9.43 -0.82
N ALA A 707 -39.90 9.29 -0.75
CA ALA A 707 -39.08 8.79 -1.85
C ALA A 707 -39.34 7.29 -2.10
N ALA A 708 -39.49 6.96 -3.38
CA ALA A 708 -39.67 5.60 -3.85
C ALA A 708 -38.99 5.42 -5.20
N VAL A 709 -38.83 4.15 -5.61
CA VAL A 709 -38.31 3.77 -6.91
C VAL A 709 -39.39 3.00 -7.65
N LEU A 710 -39.74 3.45 -8.85
CA LEU A 710 -40.58 2.70 -9.77
C LEU A 710 -39.71 1.85 -10.70
N ILE A 711 -40.03 0.57 -10.80
CA ILE A 711 -39.43 -0.38 -11.72
C ILE A 711 -40.51 -0.92 -12.65
N VAL A 712 -40.25 -0.93 -13.96
CA VAL A 712 -41.05 -1.64 -14.96
C VAL A 712 -40.18 -2.71 -15.61
N LYS A 713 -40.54 -3.99 -15.44
CA LYS A 713 -39.83 -5.16 -15.99
C LYS A 713 -40.70 -5.85 -17.04
N MET A 714 -40.13 -6.16 -18.20
CA MET A 714 -40.79 -6.79 -19.34
C MET A 714 -39.80 -7.75 -20.02
N GLY A 715 -39.74 -9.00 -19.56
CA GLY A 715 -38.67 -9.92 -19.97
C GLY A 715 -37.29 -9.39 -19.58
N SER A 716 -36.40 -9.19 -20.55
CA SER A 716 -35.07 -8.57 -20.37
C SER A 716 -35.09 -7.04 -20.39
N GLN A 717 -36.20 -6.39 -20.76
CA GLN A 717 -36.32 -4.93 -20.71
C GLN A 717 -36.67 -4.50 -19.28
N LYS A 718 -35.84 -3.66 -18.67
CA LYS A 718 -36.06 -3.08 -17.33
C LYS A 718 -35.90 -1.56 -17.42
N SER A 719 -36.85 -0.83 -16.88
CA SER A 719 -36.78 0.63 -16.72
C SER A 719 -36.96 0.97 -15.25
N VAL A 720 -36.12 1.87 -14.74
CA VAL A 720 -36.10 2.27 -13.33
C VAL A 720 -36.15 3.79 -13.27
N GLN A 721 -36.99 4.34 -12.40
CA GLN A 721 -37.10 5.78 -12.22
C GLN A 721 -37.49 6.11 -10.78
N GLN A 722 -36.80 7.07 -10.18
CA GLN A 722 -37.16 7.59 -8.86
C GLN A 722 -38.48 8.37 -8.92
N VAL A 723 -39.28 8.24 -7.87
CA VAL A 723 -40.59 8.87 -7.76
C VAL A 723 -40.83 9.33 -6.34
N ARG A 724 -41.34 10.56 -6.18
CA ARG A 724 -41.76 11.09 -4.88
C ARG A 724 -43.26 10.96 -4.73
N LEU A 725 -43.70 10.10 -3.81
CA LEU A 725 -45.11 9.82 -3.56
C LEU A 725 -45.75 10.96 -2.77
N ARG A 726 -46.90 11.43 -3.24
CA ARG A 726 -47.67 12.56 -2.70
C ARG A 726 -48.81 12.11 -1.80
#